data_AF-A0A6C0H2W5-F1
#
_entry.id   AF-A0A6C0H2W5-F1
#
_cell.length_a   1.000
_cell.length_b   1.000
_cell.length_c   1.000
_cell.angle_alpha   90.00
_cell.angle_beta   90.00
_cell.angle_gamma   90.00
#
_symmetry.space_group_name_H-M   'P 1'
#
loop_
_entity.id
_entity.type
_entity.pdbx_description
1 polymer ?
#
loop_
_entity_poly.entity_id
_entity_poly.type
_entity_poly.pdbx_seq_one_letter_code
_entity_poly.pdbx_strand_id
1 'polypeptide(L)'
;METTEVEELIDDFCRNDFESDDEEDNLSKKVTDLSRSLDKRINSLEKYYSQNGDNAIEIIRTLSSMYQLSGSKLVEQFLYRICTHGLISPSLKVEAAKCLLDYEEIGDKDRAEEVKINNENRKILGYKALEHVCYNLTAMPAPCRVQAIFLLMNSKASRTNADFYFKEFIKTDSIEVEFRYSSILSLENIGASEMKEELCEYSSEGEILESFFSLLTKWMLPGMKKTKRNCRYILSKLSYEEVKNLYMKIFPERECGRDWFIESSQLEFFFYNKIRIYYRNISGQYLLKNCNLVDKDRIRVENQLIDFAECQDLDYNLRADAADILITFGSESSKDKGRNIIMELGHVNGLVRTVFDNAQNVHTEKVEESVSEILEFLNTFPVYTLDKNPIDFDYVNSRIEIILKDDLNNLLKSRNSGKVCKYCESIITDQSNEEDFCSIDCLKLYTKAEKIRVAMRRICMDRALYSKFNVSLSNILLKVYTYIIKQEDETPRKEMQKRMCEELEEMSGTCSSGFAARLVNIISGFGDYNIRISYEDQIVANFFGRLNALARKITEKDSVFRNKRLEDLVELWLNREDNVEQKMSIENKLNPSEEIEKKPKSRELVIEFLSENRDEKIEQCVQDFAESVLNEMSITSSKYYERRNFGLFFRTHVSDIREELSGEFKDIVTTSEFDLAFRKAIMVYDGEGGSKMYKHSDVFTCF
;
A
#
# COMPACT_ATOMS: atom_id res chain seq x y z
N MET A 1 -4.42 46.39 21.79
CA MET A 1 -3.53 47.56 21.91
C MET A 1 -2.70 47.60 20.64
N GLU A 2 -3.04 48.38 19.62
CA GLU A 2 -4.16 49.31 19.44
C GLU A 2 -4.90 48.94 18.14
N THR A 3 -6.22 49.11 18.09
CA THR A 3 -7.07 48.67 16.95
C THR A 3 -8.08 49.75 16.52
N THR A 4 -7.95 50.96 17.04
CA THR A 4 -9.03 51.97 17.06
C THR A 4 -9.08 52.94 15.87
N GLU A 5 -8.11 52.94 14.96
CA GLU A 5 -8.08 53.92 13.83
C GLU A 5 -8.68 53.39 12.50
N VAL A 6 -9.08 52.11 12.42
CA VAL A 6 -9.63 51.51 11.18
C VAL A 6 -11.16 51.38 11.21
N GLU A 7 -11.78 51.35 12.39
CA GLU A 7 -13.24 51.17 12.53
C GLU A 7 -14.04 52.49 12.41
N GLU A 8 -13.46 53.64 12.78
CA GLU A 8 -14.17 54.95 12.74
C GLU A 8 -14.40 55.51 11.32
N LEU A 9 -13.81 54.93 10.27
CA LEU A 9 -14.01 55.36 8.87
C LEU A 9 -15.18 54.64 8.16
N ILE A 10 -15.90 53.75 8.84
CA ILE A 10 -16.90 52.86 8.21
C ILE A 10 -18.34 53.39 8.32
N ASP A 11 -18.65 54.24 9.31
CA ASP A 11 -20.07 54.52 9.69
C ASP A 11 -20.75 55.69 8.94
N ASP A 12 -19.98 56.59 8.30
CA ASP A 12 -20.53 57.88 7.80
C ASP A 12 -21.05 57.84 6.33
N PHE A 13 -21.11 56.66 5.70
CA PHE A 13 -21.46 56.52 4.27
C PHE A 13 -22.87 55.99 3.96
N CYS A 14 -23.70 55.70 4.98
CA CYS A 14 -25.02 55.07 4.82
C CYS A 14 -26.17 56.06 4.46
N ARG A 15 -25.95 57.02 3.55
CA ARG A 15 -27.03 57.82 2.95
C ARG A 15 -27.38 57.29 1.55
N ASN A 16 -28.54 56.64 1.48
CA ASN A 16 -29.04 55.94 0.30
C ASN A 16 -29.68 56.91 -0.72
N ASP A 17 -28.88 57.44 -1.65
CA ASP A 17 -29.40 57.97 -2.91
C ASP A 17 -29.58 56.81 -3.91
N PHE A 18 -30.81 56.29 -3.99
CA PHE A 18 -31.24 55.30 -4.98
C PHE A 18 -31.53 55.98 -6.33
N GLU A 19 -30.49 56.38 -7.05
CA GLU A 19 -30.62 56.71 -8.47
C GLU A 19 -30.73 55.41 -9.29
N SER A 20 -31.84 55.27 -10.03
CA SER A 20 -32.12 54.12 -10.90
C SER A 20 -31.37 54.22 -12.22
N ASP A 21 -30.05 53.98 -12.19
CA ASP A 21 -29.21 53.73 -13.37
C ASP A 21 -29.58 52.36 -14.00
N ASP A 22 -30.79 52.26 -14.54
CA ASP A 22 -31.34 51.06 -15.20
C ASP A 22 -30.92 50.93 -16.68
N GLU A 23 -29.94 51.70 -17.15
CA GLU A 23 -29.24 51.35 -18.38
C GLU A 23 -28.38 50.10 -18.17
N GLU A 24 -28.54 49.14 -19.08
CA GLU A 24 -27.85 47.84 -19.16
C GLU A 24 -26.36 47.99 -19.57
N ASP A 25 -25.76 49.07 -19.09
CA ASP A 25 -24.35 49.39 -19.15
C ASP A 25 -23.50 48.17 -18.85
N ASN A 26 -22.44 48.04 -19.63
CA ASN A 26 -21.40 47.04 -19.51
C ASN A 26 -20.89 46.94 -18.06
N LEU A 27 -21.42 45.96 -17.31
CA LEU A 27 -21.14 45.78 -15.88
C LEU A 27 -19.64 45.59 -15.60
N SER A 28 -18.88 45.01 -16.53
CA SER A 28 -17.42 44.92 -16.44
C SER A 28 -16.77 46.31 -16.28
N LYS A 29 -17.20 47.31 -17.07
CA LYS A 29 -16.74 48.71 -16.90
C LYS A 29 -17.17 49.26 -15.54
N LYS A 30 -18.42 49.04 -15.12
CA LYS A 30 -18.95 49.48 -13.81
C LYS A 30 -18.19 48.87 -12.62
N VAL A 31 -17.50 47.74 -12.80
CA VAL A 31 -16.61 47.11 -11.80
C VAL A 31 -15.18 47.68 -11.84
N THR A 32 -14.61 47.85 -13.03
CA THR A 32 -13.21 48.31 -13.20
C THR A 32 -13.03 49.83 -13.06
N ASP A 33 -14.13 50.60 -13.07
CA ASP A 33 -14.13 52.04 -12.83
C ASP A 33 -13.79 52.38 -11.37
N LEU A 34 -12.51 52.68 -11.13
CA LEU A 34 -11.97 53.05 -9.81
C LEU A 34 -12.47 54.41 -9.29
N SER A 35 -13.20 55.21 -10.07
CA SER A 35 -13.84 56.44 -9.57
C SER A 35 -15.07 56.14 -8.70
N ARG A 36 -15.65 54.94 -8.82
CA ARG A 36 -16.82 54.50 -8.06
C ARG A 36 -16.43 54.01 -6.67
N SER A 37 -17.31 54.24 -5.69
CA SER A 37 -17.12 53.75 -4.32
C SER A 37 -16.93 52.23 -4.27
N LEU A 38 -16.23 51.78 -3.24
CA LEU A 38 -15.85 50.38 -3.07
C LEU A 38 -17.05 49.43 -3.13
N ASP A 39 -18.12 49.76 -2.42
CA ASP A 39 -19.35 48.93 -2.38
C ASP A 39 -20.13 49.00 -3.70
N LYS A 40 -20.16 50.15 -4.40
CA LYS A 40 -20.74 50.22 -5.76
C LYS A 40 -19.99 49.30 -6.73
N ARG A 41 -18.66 49.15 -6.59
CA ARG A 41 -17.86 48.19 -7.38
C ARG A 41 -18.11 46.73 -6.99
N ILE A 42 -18.21 46.41 -5.69
CA ILE A 42 -18.55 45.06 -5.20
C ILE A 42 -19.92 44.62 -5.68
N ASN A 43 -20.96 45.44 -5.47
CA ASN A 43 -22.33 45.14 -5.91
C ASN A 43 -22.41 44.96 -7.45
N SER A 44 -21.61 45.71 -8.20
CA SER A 44 -21.50 45.54 -9.66
C SER A 44 -20.82 44.21 -10.04
N LEU A 45 -19.84 43.75 -9.26
CA LEU A 45 -19.14 42.48 -9.48
C LEU A 45 -20.03 41.28 -9.13
N GLU A 46 -20.83 41.38 -8.06
CA GLU A 46 -21.81 40.37 -7.68
C GLU A 46 -22.93 40.26 -8.71
N LYS A 47 -23.43 41.40 -9.22
CA LYS A 47 -24.38 41.42 -10.35
C LYS A 47 -23.76 40.87 -11.64
N TYR A 48 -22.47 41.13 -11.90
CA TYR A 48 -21.77 40.52 -13.03
C TYR A 48 -21.63 38.99 -12.87
N TYR A 49 -21.23 38.53 -11.68
CA TYR A 49 -21.05 37.11 -11.36
C TYR A 49 -22.37 36.34 -11.42
N SER A 50 -23.47 36.89 -10.91
CA SER A 50 -24.79 36.22 -10.98
C SER A 50 -25.33 36.10 -12.41
N GLN A 51 -24.93 36.99 -13.32
CA GLN A 51 -25.27 36.93 -14.75
C GLN A 51 -24.32 36.06 -15.58
N ASN A 52 -23.02 36.02 -15.25
CA ASN A 52 -21.97 35.46 -16.13
C ASN A 52 -21.21 34.26 -15.54
N GLY A 53 -21.46 33.90 -14.27
CA GLY A 53 -20.78 32.82 -13.56
C GLY A 53 -19.27 32.99 -13.53
N ASP A 54 -18.54 31.91 -13.79
CA ASP A 54 -17.08 31.86 -13.70
C ASP A 54 -16.35 32.80 -14.67
N ASN A 55 -17.02 33.36 -15.69
CA ASN A 55 -16.47 34.42 -16.56
C ASN A 55 -16.08 35.69 -15.77
N ALA A 56 -16.55 35.86 -14.52
CA ALA A 56 -16.05 36.86 -13.60
C ALA A 56 -14.52 36.76 -13.33
N ILE A 57 -13.88 35.63 -13.65
CA ILE A 57 -12.41 35.49 -13.60
C ILE A 57 -11.70 36.53 -14.47
N GLU A 58 -12.27 36.95 -15.60
CA GLU A 58 -11.66 37.95 -16.47
C GLU A 58 -11.62 39.34 -15.81
N ILE A 59 -12.59 39.62 -14.94
CA ILE A 59 -12.60 40.84 -14.12
C ILE A 59 -11.49 40.79 -13.08
N ILE A 60 -11.32 39.65 -12.40
CA ILE A 60 -10.24 39.45 -11.42
C ILE A 60 -8.86 39.53 -12.12
N ARG A 61 -8.69 38.94 -13.32
CA ARG A 61 -7.47 39.04 -14.14
C ARG A 61 -7.17 40.48 -14.58
N THR A 62 -8.20 41.25 -14.90
CA THR A 62 -8.07 42.67 -15.24
C THR A 62 -7.61 43.48 -14.02
N LEU A 63 -8.26 43.28 -12.86
CA LEU A 63 -7.87 43.92 -11.59
C LEU A 63 -6.46 43.51 -11.14
N SER A 64 -6.09 42.24 -11.33
CA SER A 64 -4.74 41.71 -11.11
C SER A 64 -3.72 42.48 -11.94
N SER A 65 -3.95 42.58 -13.26
CA SER A 65 -3.08 43.29 -14.19
C SER A 65 -2.95 44.78 -13.82
N MET A 66 -4.06 45.42 -13.44
CA MET A 66 -4.05 46.81 -12.95
C MET A 66 -3.24 46.96 -11.65
N TYR A 67 -3.35 46.02 -10.72
CA TYR A 67 -2.61 46.05 -9.46
C TYR A 67 -1.11 45.83 -9.69
N GLN A 68 -0.73 44.78 -10.43
CA GLN A 68 0.66 44.45 -10.78
C GLN A 68 1.39 45.58 -11.51
N LEU A 69 0.69 46.35 -12.36
CA LEU A 69 1.30 47.49 -13.06
C LEU A 69 1.37 48.79 -12.24
N SER A 70 0.53 48.97 -11.20
CA SER A 70 0.37 50.27 -10.53
C SER A 70 0.65 50.30 -9.03
N GLY A 71 0.61 49.16 -8.34
CA GLY A 71 0.63 49.10 -6.87
C GLY A 71 -0.52 49.86 -6.20
N SER A 72 -1.59 50.19 -6.94
CA SER A 72 -2.62 51.13 -6.50
C SER A 72 -3.40 50.62 -5.28
N LYS A 73 -3.38 51.42 -4.21
CA LYS A 73 -4.13 51.15 -2.97
C LYS A 73 -5.64 51.02 -3.17
N LEU A 74 -6.21 51.68 -4.18
CA LEU A 74 -7.65 51.55 -4.53
C LEU A 74 -8.01 50.21 -5.19
N VAL A 75 -7.02 49.53 -5.78
CA VAL A 75 -7.16 48.18 -6.34
C VAL A 75 -6.85 47.15 -5.25
N GLU A 76 -5.81 47.39 -4.44
CA GLU A 76 -5.46 46.58 -3.25
C GLU A 76 -6.66 46.42 -2.28
N GLN A 77 -7.27 47.54 -1.88
CA GLN A 77 -8.48 47.56 -1.05
C GLN A 77 -9.66 46.83 -1.71
N PHE A 78 -9.77 46.90 -3.05
CA PHE A 78 -10.85 46.26 -3.77
C PHE A 78 -10.69 44.74 -3.84
N LEU A 79 -9.49 44.25 -4.16
CA LEU A 79 -9.15 42.82 -4.10
C LEU A 79 -9.38 42.27 -2.67
N TYR A 80 -8.99 43.03 -1.64
CA TYR A 80 -9.25 42.66 -0.24
C TYR A 80 -10.75 42.58 0.09
N ARG A 81 -11.55 43.57 -0.36
CA ARG A 81 -13.01 43.57 -0.16
C ARG A 81 -13.71 42.44 -0.92
N ILE A 82 -13.22 42.07 -2.11
CA ILE A 82 -13.70 40.90 -2.87
C ILE A 82 -13.55 39.61 -2.06
N CYS A 83 -12.37 39.40 -1.45
CA CYS A 83 -12.12 38.23 -0.60
C CYS A 83 -13.04 38.22 0.61
N THR A 84 -13.10 39.33 1.34
CA THR A 84 -13.76 39.41 2.65
C THR A 84 -15.28 39.51 2.59
N HIS A 85 -15.85 40.25 1.64
CA HIS A 85 -17.28 40.60 1.61
C HIS A 85 -18.02 40.19 0.33
N GLY A 86 -17.32 40.00 -0.79
CA GLY A 86 -17.97 39.70 -2.07
C GLY A 86 -18.78 38.40 -2.07
N LEU A 87 -20.00 38.42 -2.61
CA LEU A 87 -20.89 37.26 -2.79
C LEU A 87 -20.60 36.53 -4.11
N ILE A 88 -19.32 36.19 -4.35
CA ILE A 88 -18.84 35.42 -5.50
C ILE A 88 -18.24 34.08 -5.07
N SER A 89 -17.96 33.18 -6.03
CA SER A 89 -17.43 31.84 -5.71
C SER A 89 -16.12 31.92 -4.91
N PRO A 90 -15.90 31.01 -3.94
CA PRO A 90 -14.65 30.99 -3.17
C PRO A 90 -13.40 30.87 -4.04
N SER A 91 -13.47 30.17 -5.17
CA SER A 91 -12.34 30.06 -6.11
C SER A 91 -11.93 31.42 -6.69
N LEU A 92 -12.87 32.28 -7.08
CA LEU A 92 -12.57 33.64 -7.55
C LEU A 92 -11.95 34.51 -6.45
N LYS A 93 -12.34 34.28 -5.19
CA LYS A 93 -11.72 34.94 -4.04
C LYS A 93 -10.28 34.47 -3.79
N VAL A 94 -9.98 33.18 -3.98
CA VAL A 94 -8.59 32.67 -3.94
C VAL A 94 -7.74 33.35 -5.00
N GLU A 95 -8.25 33.52 -6.22
CA GLU A 95 -7.52 34.27 -7.26
C GLU A 95 -7.30 35.74 -6.88
N ALA A 96 -8.31 36.42 -6.32
CA ALA A 96 -8.14 37.79 -5.81
C ALA A 96 -7.11 37.88 -4.66
N ALA A 97 -7.03 36.87 -3.79
CA ALA A 97 -6.05 36.80 -2.71
C ALA A 97 -4.62 36.53 -3.24
N LYS A 98 -4.46 35.66 -4.25
CA LYS A 98 -3.16 35.47 -4.95
C LYS A 98 -2.64 36.79 -5.52
N CYS A 99 -3.51 37.58 -6.15
CA CYS A 99 -3.14 38.89 -6.69
C CYS A 99 -2.54 39.84 -5.64
N LEU A 100 -2.96 39.74 -4.37
CA LEU A 100 -2.39 40.50 -3.26
C LEU A 100 -1.05 39.95 -2.76
N LEU A 101 -0.83 38.63 -2.86
CA LEU A 101 0.39 37.93 -2.42
C LEU A 101 1.53 38.01 -3.44
N ASP A 102 1.19 37.92 -4.73
CA ASP A 102 2.13 37.88 -5.86
C ASP A 102 2.68 39.26 -6.23
N TYR A 103 2.18 40.34 -5.63
CA TYR A 103 2.64 41.70 -5.91
C TYR A 103 3.93 42.03 -5.18
N GLU A 104 4.95 42.47 -5.92
CA GLU A 104 6.20 43.01 -5.39
C GLU A 104 6.51 44.37 -6.03
N GLU A 105 6.51 45.43 -5.22
CA GLU A 105 7.00 46.75 -5.66
C GLU A 105 8.50 46.65 -5.94
N ILE A 106 8.91 47.15 -7.12
CA ILE A 106 10.31 47.22 -7.53
C ILE A 106 10.81 48.64 -7.25
N GLY A 107 11.70 48.77 -6.26
CA GLY A 107 12.28 50.04 -5.84
C GLY A 107 13.66 50.30 -6.42
N ASP A 108 13.99 51.58 -6.60
CA ASP A 108 15.39 52.01 -6.72
C ASP A 108 16.15 51.71 -5.43
N LYS A 109 17.48 51.57 -5.55
CA LYS A 109 18.37 51.18 -4.43
C LYS A 109 18.21 52.05 -3.18
N ASP A 110 17.90 53.33 -3.36
CA ASP A 110 17.76 54.30 -2.27
C ASP A 110 16.47 54.07 -1.44
N ARG A 111 15.48 53.34 -1.97
CA ARG A 111 14.21 53.00 -1.28
C ARG A 111 14.08 51.51 -0.95
N ALA A 112 15.15 50.73 -1.07
CA ALA A 112 15.10 49.26 -0.95
C ALA A 112 14.44 48.76 0.37
N GLU A 113 14.76 49.37 1.51
CA GLU A 113 14.18 48.95 2.80
C GLU A 113 12.70 49.38 2.95
N GLU A 114 12.34 50.58 2.48
CA GLU A 114 10.94 51.05 2.47
C GLU A 114 10.06 50.14 1.60
N VAL A 115 10.55 49.80 0.41
CA VAL A 115 9.87 48.91 -0.54
C VAL A 115 9.73 47.50 0.02
N LYS A 116 10.76 46.98 0.70
CA LYS A 116 10.69 45.70 1.41
C LYS A 116 9.61 45.71 2.50
N ILE A 117 9.58 46.72 3.36
CA ILE A 117 8.54 46.89 4.39
C ILE A 117 7.14 46.99 3.76
N ASN A 118 6.98 47.74 2.67
CA ASN A 118 5.71 47.85 1.95
C ASN A 118 5.26 46.51 1.35
N ASN A 119 6.18 45.71 0.79
CA ASN A 119 5.88 44.38 0.26
C ASN A 119 5.55 43.38 1.37
N GLU A 120 6.23 43.42 2.52
CA GLU A 120 5.87 42.62 3.70
C GLU A 120 4.46 42.97 4.21
N ASN A 121 4.12 44.26 4.32
CA ASN A 121 2.78 44.72 4.70
C ASN A 121 1.69 44.28 3.71
N ARG A 122 1.96 44.31 2.40
CA ARG A 122 1.05 43.80 1.36
C ARG A 122 0.86 42.28 1.46
N LYS A 123 1.93 41.52 1.69
CA LYS A 123 1.84 40.06 1.90
C LYS A 123 1.02 39.73 3.15
N ILE A 124 1.19 40.47 4.25
CA ILE A 124 0.32 40.35 5.45
C ILE A 124 -1.15 40.60 5.11
N LEU A 125 -1.47 41.63 4.32
CA LEU A 125 -2.84 41.90 3.88
C LEU A 125 -3.40 40.77 2.98
N GLY A 126 -2.59 40.24 2.06
CA GLY A 126 -2.94 39.08 1.23
C GLY A 126 -3.23 37.82 2.04
N TYR A 127 -2.45 37.54 3.08
CA TYR A 127 -2.73 36.42 3.99
C TYR A 127 -4.00 36.62 4.81
N LYS A 128 -4.28 37.83 5.31
CA LYS A 128 -5.56 38.15 5.96
C LYS A 128 -6.75 37.95 5.00
N ALA A 129 -6.62 38.39 3.75
CA ALA A 129 -7.63 38.16 2.72
C ALA A 129 -7.88 36.66 2.51
N LEU A 130 -6.81 35.88 2.35
CA LEU A 130 -6.86 34.43 2.15
C LEU A 130 -7.46 33.68 3.35
N GLU A 131 -7.16 34.12 4.57
CA GLU A 131 -7.72 33.57 5.82
C GLU A 131 -9.24 33.72 5.88
N HIS A 132 -9.78 34.88 5.48
CA HIS A 132 -11.23 35.07 5.32
C HIS A 132 -11.84 34.14 4.25
N VAL A 133 -11.10 33.79 3.19
CA VAL A 133 -11.55 32.82 2.17
C VAL A 133 -11.54 31.38 2.73
N CYS A 134 -10.50 31.03 3.49
CA CYS A 134 -10.37 29.72 4.13
C CYS A 134 -11.36 29.49 5.29
N TYR A 135 -12.03 30.53 5.79
CA TYR A 135 -13.09 30.36 6.80
C TYR A 135 -14.30 29.55 6.28
N ASN A 136 -14.63 29.63 4.99
CA ASN A 136 -15.73 28.88 4.38
C ASN A 136 -15.28 27.98 3.22
N LEU A 137 -14.41 27.01 3.54
CA LEU A 137 -13.91 26.03 2.57
C LEU A 137 -15.01 25.09 2.04
N THR A 138 -16.12 24.88 2.76
CA THR A 138 -17.11 23.82 2.44
C THR A 138 -17.82 24.04 1.10
N ALA A 139 -17.94 25.29 0.63
CA ALA A 139 -18.51 25.64 -0.67
C ALA A 139 -17.50 25.57 -1.85
N MET A 140 -16.21 25.37 -1.57
CA MET A 140 -15.14 25.41 -2.57
C MET A 140 -14.85 24.00 -3.14
N PRO A 141 -14.45 23.83 -4.42
CA PRO A 141 -13.95 22.55 -4.93
C PRO A 141 -12.70 22.08 -4.18
N ALA A 142 -12.57 20.76 -3.95
CA ALA A 142 -11.50 20.20 -3.12
C ALA A 142 -10.06 20.61 -3.55
N PRO A 143 -9.69 20.64 -4.85
CA PRO A 143 -8.35 21.10 -5.27
C PRO A 143 -8.09 22.57 -4.95
N CYS A 144 -9.10 23.43 -5.08
CA CYS A 144 -9.00 24.85 -4.74
C CYS A 144 -8.83 25.03 -3.21
N ARG A 145 -9.48 24.20 -2.38
CA ARG A 145 -9.28 24.22 -0.91
C ARG A 145 -7.82 23.98 -0.56
N VAL A 146 -7.25 22.91 -1.11
CA VAL A 146 -5.84 22.52 -0.87
C VAL A 146 -4.91 23.66 -1.29
N GLN A 147 -5.12 24.23 -2.48
CA GLN A 147 -4.31 25.35 -2.95
C GLN A 147 -4.40 26.59 -2.03
N ALA A 148 -5.61 26.96 -1.59
CA ALA A 148 -5.81 28.09 -0.68
C ALA A 148 -5.13 27.87 0.68
N ILE A 149 -5.24 26.66 1.22
CA ILE A 149 -4.61 26.27 2.48
C ILE A 149 -3.08 26.30 2.34
N PHE A 150 -2.51 25.72 1.27
CA PHE A 150 -1.06 25.70 1.03
C PHE A 150 -0.47 27.10 0.85
N LEU A 151 -1.18 28.00 0.16
CA LEU A 151 -0.80 29.41 0.11
C LEU A 151 -0.79 30.03 1.52
N LEU A 152 -1.78 29.72 2.36
CA LEU A 152 -1.84 30.22 3.74
C LEU A 152 -0.72 29.64 4.62
N MET A 153 -0.25 28.42 4.36
CA MET A 153 0.91 27.83 5.04
C MET A 153 2.22 28.61 4.80
N ASN A 154 2.31 29.50 3.80
CA ASN A 154 3.47 30.39 3.63
C ASN A 154 3.54 31.49 4.72
N SER A 155 2.43 31.77 5.40
CA SER A 155 2.36 32.77 6.47
C SER A 155 2.78 32.17 7.81
N LYS A 156 3.89 32.66 8.38
CA LYS A 156 4.27 32.34 9.77
C LYS A 156 3.19 32.76 10.78
N ALA A 157 2.48 33.85 10.51
CA ALA A 157 1.40 34.35 11.38
C ALA A 157 0.13 33.49 11.31
N SER A 158 -0.18 32.93 10.13
CA SER A 158 -1.39 32.12 9.90
C SER A 158 -1.14 30.61 10.03
N ARG A 159 0.07 30.19 10.44
CA ARG A 159 0.51 28.78 10.53
C ARG A 159 -0.49 27.88 11.25
N THR A 160 -0.92 28.28 12.44
CA THR A 160 -1.88 27.51 13.26
C THR A 160 -3.25 27.37 12.58
N ASN A 161 -3.72 28.43 11.91
CA ASN A 161 -5.00 28.41 11.23
C ASN A 161 -4.93 27.61 9.93
N ALA A 162 -3.81 27.68 9.19
CA ALA A 162 -3.56 26.82 8.02
C ALA A 162 -3.54 25.33 8.38
N ASP A 163 -2.91 24.95 9.50
CA ASP A 163 -2.94 23.57 10.02
C ASP A 163 -4.35 23.14 10.43
N PHE A 164 -5.08 23.98 11.16
CA PHE A 164 -6.48 23.74 11.51
C PHE A 164 -7.34 23.49 10.26
N TYR A 165 -7.27 24.38 9.25
CA TYR A 165 -8.02 24.22 8.00
C TYR A 165 -7.60 22.97 7.22
N PHE A 166 -6.32 22.58 7.24
CA PHE A 166 -5.85 21.36 6.58
C PHE A 166 -6.38 20.09 7.28
N LYS A 167 -6.41 20.08 8.61
CA LYS A 167 -7.00 18.99 9.41
C LYS A 167 -8.50 18.85 9.19
N GLU A 168 -9.24 19.95 9.11
CA GLU A 168 -10.67 19.92 8.75
C GLU A 168 -10.90 19.41 7.32
N PHE A 169 -10.06 19.81 6.36
CA PHE A 169 -10.06 19.24 5.00
C PHE A 169 -9.82 17.72 5.01
N ILE A 170 -8.86 17.24 5.79
CA ILE A 170 -8.55 15.80 5.96
C ILE A 170 -9.69 15.01 6.62
N LYS A 171 -10.47 15.64 7.50
CA LYS A 171 -11.65 15.00 8.11
C LYS A 171 -12.93 15.11 7.26
N THR A 172 -12.87 15.75 6.09
CA THR A 172 -14.05 15.92 5.24
C THR A 172 -14.41 14.62 4.52
N ASP A 173 -15.42 13.90 5.01
CA ASP A 173 -15.87 12.62 4.43
C ASP A 173 -16.35 12.70 2.99
N SER A 174 -16.88 13.85 2.55
CA SER A 174 -17.33 14.07 1.17
C SER A 174 -16.18 14.18 0.16
N ILE A 175 -14.93 14.04 0.60
CA ILE A 175 -13.73 14.05 -0.24
C ILE A 175 -13.14 12.64 -0.22
N GLU A 176 -12.83 12.13 -1.41
CA GLU A 176 -12.12 10.87 -1.62
C GLU A 176 -10.93 10.74 -0.66
N VAL A 177 -10.87 9.63 0.08
CA VAL A 177 -9.81 9.38 1.06
C VAL A 177 -8.42 9.37 0.41
N GLU A 178 -8.36 8.91 -0.84
CA GLU A 178 -7.16 8.95 -1.67
C GLU A 178 -6.69 10.39 -1.94
N PHE A 179 -7.61 11.29 -2.33
CA PHE A 179 -7.29 12.69 -2.58
C PHE A 179 -6.85 13.42 -1.30
N ARG A 180 -7.44 13.07 -0.15
CA ARG A 180 -7.00 13.59 1.15
C ARG A 180 -5.58 13.15 1.49
N TYR A 181 -5.26 11.87 1.28
CA TYR A 181 -3.92 11.34 1.55
C TYR A 181 -2.86 11.88 0.57
N SER A 182 -3.18 11.93 -0.73
CA SER A 182 -2.27 12.50 -1.74
C SER A 182 -2.03 14.00 -1.53
N SER A 183 -3.01 14.73 -0.97
CA SER A 183 -2.80 16.12 -0.53
C SER A 183 -1.75 16.22 0.57
N ILE A 184 -1.76 15.33 1.57
CA ILE A 184 -0.71 15.27 2.61
C ILE A 184 0.66 15.02 1.96
N LEU A 185 0.77 14.00 1.10
CA LEU A 185 2.04 13.69 0.42
C LEU A 185 2.52 14.81 -0.52
N SER A 186 1.62 15.63 -1.09
CA SER A 186 2.01 16.74 -1.96
C SER A 186 2.81 17.83 -1.22
N LEU A 187 2.69 17.92 0.11
CA LEU A 187 3.54 18.77 0.95
C LEU A 187 5.01 18.37 0.90
N GLU A 188 5.35 17.09 0.66
CA GLU A 188 6.73 16.65 0.44
C GLU A 188 7.33 17.38 -0.79
N ASN A 189 6.60 17.41 -1.90
CA ASN A 189 7.07 18.05 -3.14
C ASN A 189 7.22 19.57 -2.99
N ILE A 190 6.32 20.19 -2.23
CA ILE A 190 6.35 21.63 -1.93
C ILE A 190 7.56 21.94 -1.03
N GLY A 191 7.70 21.24 0.10
CA GLY A 191 8.84 21.40 1.01
C GLY A 191 10.19 21.07 0.39
N ALA A 192 10.27 20.05 -0.47
CA ALA A 192 11.45 19.77 -1.28
C ALA A 192 11.78 20.94 -2.22
N SER A 193 10.78 21.57 -2.85
CA SER A 193 11.02 22.68 -3.78
C SER A 193 11.54 23.91 -3.03
N GLU A 194 10.94 24.25 -1.89
CA GLU A 194 11.38 25.32 -0.99
C GLU A 194 12.83 25.10 -0.53
N MET A 195 13.14 23.93 0.03
CA MET A 195 14.50 23.58 0.47
C MET A 195 15.51 23.60 -0.71
N LYS A 196 15.12 23.13 -1.91
CA LYS A 196 15.99 23.15 -3.10
C LYS A 196 16.26 24.57 -3.59
N GLU A 197 15.28 25.47 -3.50
CA GLU A 197 15.44 26.87 -3.88
C GLU A 197 16.40 27.59 -2.94
N GLU A 198 16.19 27.47 -1.63
CA GLU A 198 17.05 28.04 -0.59
C GLU A 198 18.50 27.51 -0.66
N LEU A 199 18.68 26.19 -0.87
CA LEU A 199 20.00 25.59 -1.14
C LEU A 199 20.62 26.11 -2.44
N CYS A 200 19.82 26.35 -3.50
CA CYS A 200 20.28 26.94 -4.75
C CYS A 200 20.73 28.40 -4.58
N GLU A 201 20.07 29.17 -3.74
CA GLU A 201 20.49 30.54 -3.39
C GLU A 201 21.81 30.52 -2.64
N TYR A 202 21.88 29.76 -1.54
CA TYR A 202 23.06 29.64 -0.68
C TYR A 202 24.29 29.06 -1.42
N SER A 203 24.09 28.20 -2.42
CA SER A 203 25.15 27.70 -3.32
C SER A 203 25.83 28.78 -4.20
N SER A 204 25.45 30.05 -4.06
CA SER A 204 26.11 31.19 -4.72
C SER A 204 27.27 31.76 -3.90
N GLU A 205 27.42 31.37 -2.64
CA GLU A 205 28.44 31.87 -1.71
C GLU A 205 29.70 30.96 -1.72
N GLY A 206 30.87 31.56 -1.92
CA GLY A 206 32.05 30.87 -2.43
C GLY A 206 32.58 29.69 -1.59
N GLU A 207 32.77 29.88 -0.28
CA GLU A 207 33.31 28.83 0.61
C GLU A 207 32.28 27.74 0.91
N ILE A 208 31.00 28.11 0.96
CA ILE A 208 29.85 27.23 1.18
C ILE A 208 29.70 26.25 0.01
N LEU A 209 29.97 26.69 -1.22
CA LEU A 209 29.84 25.86 -2.41
C LEU A 209 30.72 24.61 -2.38
N GLU A 210 31.92 24.69 -1.81
CA GLU A 210 32.82 23.55 -1.64
C GLU A 210 32.33 22.57 -0.56
N SER A 211 31.85 23.08 0.57
CA SER A 211 31.21 22.26 1.62
C SER A 211 29.97 21.53 1.06
N PHE A 212 29.11 22.27 0.36
CA PHE A 212 27.92 21.75 -0.30
C PHE A 212 28.24 20.65 -1.33
N PHE A 213 29.23 20.87 -2.21
CA PHE A 213 29.66 19.83 -3.14
C PHE A 213 30.35 18.64 -2.46
N SER A 214 31.02 18.83 -1.31
CA SER A 214 31.60 17.73 -0.54
C SER A 214 30.52 16.78 -0.02
N LEU A 215 29.38 17.33 0.45
CA LEU A 215 28.19 16.55 0.79
C LEU A 215 27.59 15.89 -0.46
N LEU A 216 27.48 16.62 -1.57
CA LEU A 216 26.92 16.07 -2.82
C LEU A 216 27.80 15.04 -3.55
N THR A 217 29.06 14.82 -3.14
CA THR A 217 30.02 14.00 -3.92
C THR A 217 29.50 12.61 -4.29
N LYS A 218 28.66 11.99 -3.44
CA LYS A 218 28.00 10.69 -3.69
C LYS A 218 27.08 10.69 -4.93
N TRP A 219 26.49 11.83 -5.26
CA TRP A 219 25.54 12.00 -6.38
C TRP A 219 26.16 12.73 -7.59
N MET A 220 27.42 13.15 -7.52
CA MET A 220 28.12 13.79 -8.64
C MET A 220 28.62 12.75 -9.65
N LEU A 221 28.40 13.00 -10.95
CA LEU A 221 29.07 12.23 -12.00
C LEU A 221 30.56 12.60 -12.08
N PRO A 222 31.47 11.65 -12.34
CA PRO A 222 32.89 11.93 -12.55
C PRO A 222 33.12 13.03 -13.59
N GLY A 223 33.93 14.04 -13.26
CA GLY A 223 34.21 15.17 -14.13
C GLY A 223 33.12 16.25 -14.23
N MET A 224 31.99 16.12 -13.51
CA MET A 224 30.97 17.17 -13.47
C MET A 224 31.50 18.44 -12.81
N LYS A 225 31.49 19.57 -13.55
CA LYS A 225 31.96 20.87 -13.02
C LYS A 225 31.07 21.37 -11.88
N LYS A 226 31.68 21.90 -10.82
CA LYS A 226 31.01 22.59 -9.70
C LYS A 226 30.41 23.92 -10.18
N THR A 227 29.13 23.92 -10.57
CA THR A 227 28.42 25.11 -11.08
C THR A 227 27.00 25.16 -10.53
N LYS A 228 26.41 26.36 -10.39
CA LYS A 228 25.02 26.55 -9.95
C LYS A 228 24.00 25.79 -10.81
N ARG A 229 24.25 25.67 -12.12
CA ARG A 229 23.44 24.85 -13.04
C ARG A 229 23.49 23.36 -12.69
N ASN A 230 24.68 22.84 -12.39
CA ASN A 230 24.85 21.43 -12.02
C ASN A 230 24.35 21.14 -10.60
N CYS A 231 24.49 22.09 -9.65
CA CYS A 231 23.83 22.06 -8.34
C CYS A 231 22.30 21.89 -8.51
N ARG A 232 21.64 22.79 -9.24
CA ARG A 232 20.19 22.71 -9.51
C ARG A 232 19.79 21.41 -10.20
N TYR A 233 20.63 20.88 -11.10
CA TYR A 233 20.40 19.58 -11.73
C TYR A 233 20.50 18.40 -10.74
N ILE A 234 21.50 18.37 -9.86
CA ILE A 234 21.63 17.31 -8.84
C ILE A 234 20.45 17.40 -7.86
N LEU A 235 20.15 18.59 -7.34
CA LEU A 235 19.02 18.85 -6.45
C LEU A 235 17.68 18.42 -7.06
N SER A 236 17.46 18.60 -8.37
CA SER A 236 16.23 18.14 -9.02
C SER A 236 16.11 16.61 -9.11
N LYS A 237 17.19 15.85 -8.87
CA LYS A 237 17.20 14.38 -8.82
C LYS A 237 17.14 13.79 -7.42
N LEU A 238 17.38 14.59 -6.37
CA LEU A 238 17.24 14.14 -4.99
C LEU A 238 15.76 14.01 -4.59
N SER A 239 15.45 12.91 -3.88
CA SER A 239 14.18 12.67 -3.19
C SER A 239 13.96 13.65 -2.03
N TYR A 240 12.72 13.72 -1.50
CA TYR A 240 12.40 14.57 -0.33
C TYR A 240 13.36 14.33 0.83
N GLU A 241 13.56 13.07 1.20
CA GLU A 241 14.38 12.68 2.34
C GLU A 241 15.88 12.97 2.12
N GLU A 242 16.40 12.80 0.91
CA GLU A 242 17.78 13.20 0.60
C GLU A 242 17.97 14.72 0.69
N VAL A 243 16.99 15.51 0.24
CA VAL A 243 17.01 16.98 0.31
C VAL A 243 16.92 17.43 1.76
N LYS A 244 15.99 16.88 2.54
CA LYS A 244 15.81 17.14 3.97
C LYS A 244 17.08 16.84 4.76
N ASN A 245 17.70 15.68 4.55
CA ASN A 245 18.97 15.33 5.19
C ASN A 245 20.15 16.21 4.76
N LEU A 246 20.17 16.71 3.52
CA LEU A 246 21.15 17.69 3.07
C LEU A 246 20.90 19.06 3.71
N TYR A 247 19.65 19.49 3.75
CA TYR A 247 19.20 20.76 4.31
C TYR A 247 19.50 20.85 5.80
N MET A 248 19.13 19.84 6.62
CA MET A 248 19.44 19.80 8.06
C MET A 248 20.94 19.86 8.36
N LYS A 249 21.81 19.32 7.49
CA LYS A 249 23.27 19.38 7.67
C LYS A 249 23.86 20.77 7.43
N ILE A 250 23.17 21.58 6.63
CA ILE A 250 23.60 22.93 6.25
C ILE A 250 22.93 23.98 7.15
N PHE A 251 21.68 23.73 7.54
CA PHE A 251 20.84 24.63 8.34
C PHE A 251 20.21 23.89 9.54
N PRO A 252 20.99 23.41 10.52
CA PRO A 252 20.48 22.58 11.63
C PRO A 252 19.44 23.30 12.51
N GLU A 253 19.47 24.64 12.55
CA GLU A 253 18.54 25.48 13.32
C GLU A 253 17.31 25.93 12.52
N ARG A 254 17.17 25.55 11.23
CA ARG A 254 16.02 25.93 10.39
C ARG A 254 14.99 24.80 10.33
N GLU A 255 13.71 25.18 10.31
CA GLU A 255 12.63 24.24 10.05
C GLU A 255 12.73 23.67 8.63
N CYS A 256 12.49 22.37 8.47
CA CYS A 256 12.60 21.68 7.19
C CYS A 256 11.29 21.75 6.39
N GLY A 257 11.14 22.81 5.58
CA GLY A 257 10.05 22.98 4.63
C GLY A 257 8.67 22.80 5.26
N ARG A 258 8.01 21.66 4.98
CA ARG A 258 6.63 21.36 5.40
C ARG A 258 6.50 20.26 6.46
N ASP A 259 7.60 19.76 7.02
CA ASP A 259 7.62 18.65 7.97
C ASP A 259 6.58 18.77 9.10
N TRP A 260 6.44 19.94 9.72
CA TRP A 260 5.48 20.15 10.81
C TRP A 260 4.02 19.95 10.36
N PHE A 261 3.65 20.48 9.19
CA PHE A 261 2.32 20.28 8.63
C PHE A 261 2.10 18.83 8.22
N ILE A 262 3.12 18.17 7.66
CA ILE A 262 3.06 16.74 7.31
C ILE A 262 2.83 15.89 8.56
N GLU A 263 3.62 16.06 9.62
CA GLU A 263 3.48 15.31 10.86
C GLU A 263 2.09 15.53 11.51
N SER A 264 1.65 16.78 11.64
CA SER A 264 0.36 17.09 12.26
C SER A 264 -0.84 16.58 11.44
N SER A 265 -0.75 16.63 10.11
CA SER A 265 -1.80 16.12 9.21
C SER A 265 -1.82 14.61 9.14
N GLN A 266 -0.66 13.94 9.13
CA GLN A 266 -0.55 12.49 9.23
C GLN A 266 -1.12 11.99 10.55
N LEU A 267 -0.83 12.64 11.69
CA LEU A 267 -1.42 12.26 12.98
C LEU A 267 -2.96 12.36 12.96
N GLU A 268 -3.51 13.46 12.47
CA GLU A 268 -4.97 13.64 12.38
C GLU A 268 -5.60 12.59 11.44
N PHE A 269 -4.98 12.35 10.28
CA PHE A 269 -5.40 11.33 9.31
C PHE A 269 -5.34 9.92 9.91
N PHE A 270 -4.26 9.59 10.62
CA PHE A 270 -4.07 8.28 11.25
C PHE A 270 -5.09 7.98 12.35
N PHE A 271 -5.52 8.99 13.12
CA PHE A 271 -6.50 8.79 14.20
C PHE A 271 -7.97 9.02 13.79
N TYR A 272 -8.26 9.47 12.56
CA TYR A 272 -9.64 9.65 12.11
C TYR A 272 -10.31 8.31 11.76
N ASN A 273 -11.24 7.88 12.61
CA ASN A 273 -11.83 6.53 12.57
C ASN A 273 -12.64 6.18 11.30
N LYS A 274 -13.08 7.18 10.52
CA LYS A 274 -13.77 6.96 9.24
C LYS A 274 -12.84 6.67 8.06
N ILE A 275 -11.53 6.83 8.24
CA ILE A 275 -10.54 6.49 7.21
C ILE A 275 -10.36 4.98 7.19
N ARG A 276 -10.38 4.38 5.99
CA ARG A 276 -10.17 2.94 5.81
C ARG A 276 -8.80 2.56 6.39
N ILE A 277 -8.77 1.49 7.19
CA ILE A 277 -7.58 1.08 7.97
C ILE A 277 -6.35 0.89 7.09
N TYR A 278 -6.51 0.45 5.84
CA TYR A 278 -5.46 0.47 4.81
C TYR A 278 -4.67 1.79 4.76
N TYR A 279 -5.33 2.94 4.60
CA TYR A 279 -4.65 4.23 4.56
C TYR A 279 -4.10 4.65 5.93
N ARG A 280 -4.74 4.20 7.02
CA ARG A 280 -4.23 4.40 8.38
C ARG A 280 -2.91 3.63 8.57
N ASN A 281 -2.77 2.40 8.07
CA ASN A 281 -1.50 1.67 8.10
C ASN A 281 -0.38 2.44 7.38
N ILE A 282 -0.61 2.93 6.15
CA ILE A 282 0.42 3.70 5.42
C ILE A 282 0.78 5.00 6.17
N SER A 283 -0.22 5.69 6.72
CA SER A 283 0.00 6.90 7.52
C SER A 283 0.80 6.61 8.80
N GLY A 284 0.51 5.51 9.50
CA GLY A 284 1.27 5.04 10.67
C GLY A 284 2.71 4.63 10.31
N GLN A 285 2.90 3.96 9.18
CA GLN A 285 4.23 3.66 8.64
C GLN A 285 5.02 4.94 8.35
N TYR A 286 4.39 5.93 7.71
CA TYR A 286 5.01 7.23 7.44
C TYR A 286 5.42 7.92 8.74
N LEU A 287 4.53 7.97 9.72
CA LEU A 287 4.75 8.58 11.03
C LEU A 287 5.94 7.95 11.78
N LEU A 288 6.01 6.62 11.86
CA LEU A 288 7.09 5.93 12.58
C LEU A 288 8.44 5.97 11.85
N LYS A 289 8.44 6.13 10.52
CA LYS A 289 9.63 6.10 9.67
C LYS A 289 10.25 7.48 9.40
N ASN A 290 9.42 8.48 9.09
CA ASN A 290 9.86 9.76 8.51
C ASN A 290 9.66 10.98 9.45
N CYS A 291 8.90 10.82 10.53
CA CYS A 291 8.60 11.89 11.50
C CYS A 291 9.35 11.68 12.82
N ASN A 292 9.80 12.78 13.44
CA ASN A 292 10.52 12.76 14.71
C ASN A 292 9.52 12.87 15.87
N LEU A 293 8.62 11.88 15.97
CA LEU A 293 7.52 11.89 16.92
C LEU A 293 8.01 11.97 18.37
N VAL A 294 7.32 12.80 19.15
CA VAL A 294 7.43 12.79 20.63
C VAL A 294 6.95 11.44 21.17
N ASP A 295 7.61 10.92 22.22
CA ASP A 295 7.35 9.58 22.79
C ASP A 295 5.85 9.29 23.00
N LYS A 296 5.09 10.27 23.49
CA LYS A 296 3.64 10.15 23.71
C LYS A 296 2.88 9.81 22.42
N ASP A 297 3.15 10.53 21.33
CA ASP A 297 2.47 10.32 20.06
C ASP A 297 3.01 9.08 19.35
N ARG A 298 4.30 8.76 19.50
CA ARG A 298 4.88 7.48 19.06
C ARG A 298 4.17 6.28 19.71
N ILE A 299 4.07 6.26 21.04
CA ILE A 299 3.37 5.20 21.79
C ILE A 299 1.89 5.11 21.35
N ARG A 300 1.24 6.25 21.12
CA ARG A 300 -0.15 6.30 20.64
C ARG A 300 -0.31 5.71 19.22
N VAL A 301 0.65 5.95 18.32
CA VAL A 301 0.66 5.34 16.97
C VAL A 301 0.95 3.84 17.04
N GLU A 302 1.96 3.43 17.80
CA GLU A 302 2.30 2.00 17.98
C GLU A 302 1.14 1.22 18.60
N ASN A 303 0.49 1.72 19.66
CA ASN A 303 -0.69 1.07 20.26
C ASN A 303 -1.85 0.94 19.27
N GLN A 304 -2.15 1.97 18.48
CA GLN A 304 -3.24 1.91 17.51
C GLN A 304 -2.96 0.93 16.35
N LEU A 305 -1.69 0.76 15.96
CA LEU A 305 -1.29 -0.28 15.01
C LEU A 305 -1.39 -1.69 15.62
N ILE A 306 -1.07 -1.84 16.92
CA ILE A 306 -1.29 -3.09 17.66
C ILE A 306 -2.79 -3.42 17.67
N ASP A 307 -3.66 -2.45 17.97
CA ASP A 307 -5.12 -2.63 17.94
C ASP A 307 -5.60 -3.12 16.56
N PHE A 308 -5.02 -2.63 15.45
CA PHE A 308 -5.35 -3.13 14.11
C PHE A 308 -4.84 -4.56 13.88
N ALA A 309 -3.62 -4.87 14.31
CA ALA A 309 -3.03 -6.19 14.12
C ALA A 309 -3.76 -7.29 14.92
N GLU A 310 -4.19 -6.98 16.15
CA GLU A 310 -4.93 -7.87 17.05
C GLU A 310 -6.43 -8.01 16.70
N CYS A 311 -7.01 -7.05 15.95
CA CYS A 311 -8.45 -7.04 15.65
C CYS A 311 -8.87 -8.17 14.69
N GLN A 312 -9.60 -9.16 15.22
CA GLN A 312 -10.03 -10.35 14.48
C GLN A 312 -11.08 -10.08 13.39
N ASP A 313 -11.80 -8.94 13.46
CA ASP A 313 -12.79 -8.53 12.45
C ASP A 313 -12.15 -7.92 11.18
N LEU A 314 -10.84 -7.70 11.17
CA LEU A 314 -10.13 -7.14 10.03
C LEU A 314 -9.59 -8.22 9.09
N ASP A 315 -9.53 -7.87 7.80
CA ASP A 315 -8.87 -8.68 6.79
C ASP A 315 -7.44 -9.03 7.19
N TYR A 316 -7.07 -10.28 6.92
CA TYR A 316 -5.76 -10.85 7.22
C TYR A 316 -4.60 -9.92 6.83
N ASN A 317 -4.66 -9.32 5.64
CA ASN A 317 -3.57 -8.52 5.10
C ASN A 317 -3.44 -7.16 5.78
N LEU A 318 -4.56 -6.58 6.23
CA LEU A 318 -4.55 -5.31 6.97
C LEU A 318 -3.94 -5.49 8.37
N ARG A 319 -4.16 -6.67 8.97
CA ARG A 319 -3.54 -7.06 10.25
C ARG A 319 -2.05 -7.33 10.09
N ALA A 320 -1.68 -8.08 9.05
CA ALA A 320 -0.28 -8.36 8.71
C ALA A 320 0.48 -7.07 8.38
N ASP A 321 -0.06 -6.18 7.53
CA ASP A 321 0.54 -4.88 7.22
C ASP A 321 0.80 -4.05 8.50
N ALA A 322 -0.14 -4.04 9.46
CA ALA A 322 0.03 -3.33 10.72
C ALA A 322 1.13 -3.96 11.60
N ALA A 323 1.21 -5.28 11.65
CA ALA A 323 2.25 -6.01 12.37
C ALA A 323 3.64 -5.83 11.74
N ASP A 324 3.76 -5.86 10.41
CA ASP A 324 5.01 -5.59 9.67
C ASP A 324 5.56 -4.19 9.96
N ILE A 325 4.69 -3.17 10.02
CA ILE A 325 5.06 -1.81 10.39
C ILE A 325 5.64 -1.78 11.82
N LEU A 326 5.04 -2.51 12.76
CA LEU A 326 5.54 -2.61 14.14
C LEU A 326 6.87 -3.35 14.22
N ILE A 327 7.05 -4.45 13.49
CA ILE A 327 8.32 -5.21 13.39
C ILE A 327 9.45 -4.34 12.83
N THR A 328 9.14 -3.53 11.80
CA THR A 328 10.15 -2.74 11.09
C THR A 328 10.49 -1.45 11.83
N PHE A 329 9.49 -0.71 12.30
CA PHE A 329 9.64 0.66 12.79
C PHE A 329 9.20 0.89 14.25
N GLY A 330 8.58 -0.08 14.92
CA GLY A 330 8.14 0.07 16.31
C GLY A 330 9.28 0.07 17.34
N SER A 331 8.98 0.40 18.60
CA SER A 331 9.84 0.11 19.75
C SER A 331 10.04 -1.41 19.91
N GLU A 332 11.10 -1.85 20.62
CA GLU A 332 11.38 -3.29 20.76
C GLU A 332 10.20 -4.10 21.34
N SER A 333 9.44 -3.53 22.29
CA SER A 333 8.23 -4.18 22.81
C SER A 333 7.13 -4.31 21.75
N SER A 334 7.00 -3.34 20.85
CA SER A 334 6.07 -3.36 19.73
C SER A 334 6.52 -4.33 18.64
N LYS A 335 7.83 -4.46 18.39
CA LYS A 335 8.40 -5.46 17.48
C LYS A 335 8.11 -6.88 17.95
N ASP A 336 8.28 -7.17 19.23
CA ASP A 336 7.99 -8.49 19.79
C ASP A 336 6.51 -8.85 19.68
N LYS A 337 5.61 -7.88 19.93
CA LYS A 337 4.18 -8.06 19.66
C LYS A 337 3.90 -8.32 18.18
N GLY A 338 4.46 -7.51 17.28
CA GLY A 338 4.29 -7.70 15.84
C GLY A 338 4.73 -9.08 15.36
N ARG A 339 5.89 -9.57 15.84
CA ARG A 339 6.38 -10.94 15.56
C ARG A 339 5.39 -12.00 16.05
N ASN A 340 4.88 -11.88 17.27
CA ASN A 340 3.90 -12.81 17.82
C ASN A 340 2.62 -12.84 16.98
N ILE A 341 2.11 -11.67 16.58
CA ILE A 341 0.90 -11.57 15.76
C ILE A 341 1.11 -12.15 14.35
N ILE A 342 2.26 -11.92 13.69
CA ILE A 342 2.59 -12.56 12.41
C ILE A 342 2.67 -14.09 12.56
N MET A 343 3.28 -14.59 13.64
CA MET A 343 3.30 -16.03 13.93
C MET A 343 1.87 -16.57 14.09
N GLU A 344 1.04 -15.95 14.93
CA GLU A 344 -0.37 -16.35 15.14
C GLU A 344 -1.18 -16.33 13.84
N LEU A 345 -1.12 -15.23 13.07
CA LEU A 345 -1.79 -15.08 11.78
C LEU A 345 -1.46 -16.24 10.83
N GLY A 346 -0.20 -16.66 10.77
CA GLY A 346 0.24 -17.79 9.95
C GLY A 346 -0.38 -19.16 10.31
N HIS A 347 -0.98 -19.31 11.49
CA HIS A 347 -1.66 -20.56 11.89
C HIS A 347 -3.15 -20.61 11.53
N VAL A 348 -3.77 -19.49 11.14
CA VAL A 348 -5.25 -19.35 11.13
C VAL A 348 -5.94 -20.18 10.02
N ASN A 349 -5.25 -20.58 8.95
CA ASN A 349 -5.84 -21.36 7.85
C ASN A 349 -5.01 -22.62 7.51
N GLY A 350 -5.31 -23.74 8.16
CA GLY A 350 -4.63 -25.05 7.99
C GLY A 350 -4.83 -25.77 6.64
N LEU A 351 -5.01 -25.03 5.54
CA LEU A 351 -5.21 -25.55 4.18
C LEU A 351 -4.37 -24.77 3.16
N VAL A 352 -3.04 -24.79 3.36
CA VAL A 352 -2.05 -24.34 2.38
C VAL A 352 -2.21 -25.15 1.09
N ARG A 353 -2.66 -24.50 0.00
CA ARG A 353 -2.88 -25.16 -1.30
C ARG A 353 -1.65 -25.16 -2.20
N THR A 354 -0.80 -24.14 -2.11
CA THR A 354 0.49 -24.04 -2.81
C THR A 354 1.53 -23.31 -1.96
N VAL A 355 2.79 -23.32 -2.41
CA VAL A 355 3.90 -22.56 -1.80
C VAL A 355 3.66 -21.04 -1.85
N PHE A 356 2.75 -20.55 -2.70
CA PHE A 356 2.43 -19.13 -2.81
C PHE A 356 1.15 -18.75 -2.02
N ASP A 357 0.34 -19.73 -1.61
CA ASP A 357 -0.88 -19.51 -0.80
C ASP A 357 -0.60 -19.46 0.71
N ASN A 358 0.55 -19.96 1.19
CA ASN A 358 0.92 -19.75 2.57
C ASN A 358 1.38 -18.30 2.74
N ALA A 359 0.62 -17.49 3.46
CA ALA A 359 0.96 -16.09 3.71
C ALA A 359 2.28 -15.92 4.49
N GLN A 360 2.76 -16.96 5.20
CA GLN A 360 4.11 -16.96 5.77
C GLN A 360 5.23 -17.04 4.72
N ASN A 361 4.96 -17.57 3.52
CA ASN A 361 6.03 -17.86 2.54
C ASN A 361 6.57 -16.60 1.85
N VAL A 362 5.79 -15.50 1.83
CA VAL A 362 6.27 -14.17 1.40
C VAL A 362 7.39 -13.66 2.33
N HIS A 363 7.38 -14.08 3.59
CA HIS A 363 8.38 -13.77 4.62
C HIS A 363 9.42 -14.89 4.81
N THR A 364 9.51 -15.85 3.88
CA THR A 364 10.62 -16.82 3.92
C THR A 364 11.89 -16.12 3.50
N GLU A 365 12.90 -16.11 4.37
CA GLU A 365 14.20 -15.44 4.18
C GLU A 365 14.78 -15.64 2.76
N LYS A 366 14.68 -16.87 2.22
CA LYS A 366 15.15 -17.21 0.86
C LYS A 366 14.34 -16.60 -0.28
N VAL A 367 13.03 -16.40 -0.09
CA VAL A 367 12.20 -15.67 -1.06
C VAL A 367 12.60 -14.19 -1.03
N GLU A 368 12.81 -13.61 0.16
CA GLU A 368 13.32 -12.25 0.32
C GLU A 368 14.74 -12.08 -0.25
N GLU A 369 15.62 -13.09 -0.11
CA GLU A 369 16.93 -13.15 -0.75
C GLU A 369 16.81 -13.17 -2.28
N SER A 370 16.03 -14.10 -2.85
CA SER A 370 15.87 -14.20 -4.31
C SER A 370 15.20 -12.96 -4.91
N VAL A 371 14.24 -12.36 -4.21
CA VAL A 371 13.68 -11.04 -4.57
C VAL A 371 14.77 -9.97 -4.48
N SER A 372 15.60 -9.96 -3.44
CA SER A 372 16.71 -9.00 -3.29
C SER A 372 17.79 -9.15 -4.36
N GLU A 373 18.09 -10.36 -4.84
CA GLU A 373 18.99 -10.61 -5.98
C GLU A 373 18.43 -10.04 -7.29
N ILE A 374 17.13 -10.24 -7.55
CA ILE A 374 16.51 -9.69 -8.76
C ILE A 374 16.35 -8.15 -8.65
N LEU A 375 16.14 -7.61 -7.44
CA LEU A 375 16.18 -6.16 -7.20
C LEU A 375 17.60 -5.59 -7.36
N GLU A 376 18.66 -6.31 -6.96
CA GLU A 376 20.06 -5.97 -7.25
C GLU A 376 20.27 -5.82 -8.76
N PHE A 377 19.86 -6.85 -9.51
CA PHE A 377 19.91 -6.88 -10.97
C PHE A 377 19.13 -5.72 -11.61
N LEU A 378 17.86 -5.53 -11.25
CA LEU A 378 17.00 -4.46 -11.78
C LEU A 378 17.56 -3.07 -11.47
N ASN A 379 18.26 -2.90 -10.34
CA ASN A 379 18.90 -1.64 -10.00
C ASN A 379 20.08 -1.29 -10.92
N THR A 380 20.76 -2.29 -11.53
CA THR A 380 21.90 -2.04 -12.44
C THR A 380 21.54 -1.31 -13.74
N PHE A 381 20.29 -1.40 -14.20
CA PHE A 381 19.86 -0.72 -15.43
C PHE A 381 19.31 0.68 -15.15
N PRO A 382 19.63 1.69 -15.99
CA PRO A 382 18.83 2.92 -16.01
C PRO A 382 17.39 2.60 -16.43
N VAL A 383 16.43 3.33 -15.85
CA VAL A 383 15.04 3.37 -16.33
C VAL A 383 15.07 3.79 -17.80
N TYR A 384 14.34 3.08 -18.66
CA TYR A 384 14.41 3.33 -20.09
C TYR A 384 13.81 4.69 -20.48
N THR A 385 14.34 5.29 -21.54
CA THR A 385 13.89 6.57 -22.06
C THR A 385 13.26 6.41 -23.45
N LEU A 386 12.00 6.81 -23.58
CA LEU A 386 11.29 6.90 -24.86
C LEU A 386 11.35 8.35 -25.34
N ASP A 387 11.85 8.58 -26.55
CA ASP A 387 11.99 9.92 -27.15
C ASP A 387 12.69 10.95 -26.24
N LYS A 388 13.68 10.48 -25.47
CA LYS A 388 14.47 11.20 -24.44
C LYS A 388 13.74 11.47 -23.12
N ASN A 389 12.46 11.15 -23.01
CA ASN A 389 11.72 11.22 -21.74
C ASN A 389 11.89 9.89 -20.98
N PRO A 390 12.25 9.88 -19.69
CA PRO A 390 12.28 8.66 -18.90
C PRO A 390 10.86 8.10 -18.76
N ILE A 391 10.74 6.79 -18.71
CA ILE A 391 9.48 6.15 -18.32
C ILE A 391 9.18 6.49 -16.86
N ASP A 392 8.01 7.08 -16.65
CA ASP A 392 7.45 7.41 -15.35
C ASP A 392 6.22 6.55 -15.04
N PHE A 393 5.66 6.75 -13.84
CA PHE A 393 4.54 5.95 -13.35
C PHE A 393 3.28 6.17 -14.19
N ASP A 394 3.01 7.41 -14.61
CA ASP A 394 1.85 7.76 -15.43
C ASP A 394 1.92 7.09 -16.81
N TYR A 395 3.11 7.01 -17.41
CA TYR A 395 3.32 6.24 -18.64
C TYR A 395 2.97 4.75 -18.44
N VAL A 396 3.51 4.09 -17.40
CA VAL A 396 3.22 2.67 -17.15
C VAL A 396 1.74 2.45 -16.84
N ASN A 397 1.12 3.31 -16.05
CA ASN A 397 -0.30 3.26 -15.73
C ASN A 397 -1.18 3.42 -16.99
N SER A 398 -0.85 4.37 -17.88
CA SER A 398 -1.55 4.54 -19.15
C SER A 398 -1.45 3.30 -20.06
N ARG A 399 -0.33 2.57 -20.00
CA ARG A 399 -0.13 1.32 -20.77
C ARG A 399 -0.92 0.16 -20.19
N ILE A 400 -1.05 0.05 -18.87
CA ILE A 400 -1.90 -0.94 -18.21
C ILE A 400 -3.38 -0.68 -18.55
N GLU A 401 -3.85 0.57 -18.50
CA GLU A 401 -5.21 0.92 -18.93
C GLU A 401 -5.47 0.65 -20.42
N ILE A 402 -4.45 0.73 -21.29
CA ILE A 402 -4.58 0.28 -22.70
C ILE A 402 -4.75 -1.25 -22.78
N ILE A 403 -3.94 -2.03 -22.05
CA ILE A 403 -4.06 -3.50 -22.01
C ILE A 403 -5.46 -3.92 -21.53
N LEU A 404 -5.98 -3.29 -20.48
CA LEU A 404 -7.32 -3.57 -19.96
C LEU A 404 -8.44 -3.20 -20.97
N LYS A 405 -8.25 -2.13 -21.75
CA LYS A 405 -9.17 -1.78 -22.84
C LYS A 405 -9.09 -2.75 -24.01
N ASP A 406 -7.92 -3.32 -24.29
CA ASP A 406 -7.76 -4.33 -25.34
C ASP A 406 -8.37 -5.69 -24.94
N ASP A 407 -8.21 -6.12 -23.68
CA ASP A 407 -8.93 -7.27 -23.09
C ASP A 407 -10.46 -7.09 -23.29
N LEU A 408 -10.97 -5.91 -22.95
CA LEU A 408 -12.39 -5.54 -23.09
C LEU A 408 -12.84 -5.52 -24.57
N ASN A 409 -12.09 -4.86 -25.45
CA ASN A 409 -12.38 -4.77 -26.89
C ASN A 409 -12.41 -6.15 -27.57
N ASN A 410 -11.64 -7.12 -27.05
CA ASN A 410 -11.66 -8.49 -27.58
C ASN A 410 -12.95 -9.25 -27.23
N LEU A 411 -13.57 -9.00 -26.08
CA LEU A 411 -14.89 -9.54 -25.75
C LEU A 411 -16.03 -8.88 -26.56
N LEU A 412 -15.91 -7.58 -26.84
CA LEU A 412 -16.98 -6.77 -27.44
C LEU A 412 -17.32 -7.08 -28.92
N LYS A 413 -16.54 -7.92 -29.61
CA LYS A 413 -16.67 -8.20 -31.06
C LYS A 413 -17.93 -9.00 -31.47
N SER A 414 -19.04 -8.95 -30.71
CA SER A 414 -20.18 -9.88 -30.93
C SER A 414 -21.63 -9.45 -30.54
N ARG A 415 -22.00 -8.20 -30.17
CA ARG A 415 -23.36 -7.89 -29.62
C ARG A 415 -24.07 -6.57 -30.00
N ASN A 416 -25.41 -6.56 -29.83
CA ASN A 416 -26.45 -5.51 -30.02
C ASN A 416 -27.70 -5.84 -29.14
N SER A 417 -28.69 -4.99 -28.81
CA SER A 417 -28.90 -3.52 -28.90
C SER A 417 -29.93 -3.03 -27.84
N GLY A 418 -29.52 -2.38 -26.72
CA GLY A 418 -30.36 -1.89 -25.60
C GLY A 418 -29.65 -1.81 -24.22
N LYS A 419 -29.94 -0.78 -23.37
CA LYS A 419 -29.39 -0.48 -22.00
C LYS A 419 -27.86 -0.52 -21.77
N VAL A 420 -27.22 0.55 -21.28
CA VAL A 420 -25.74 0.63 -21.14
C VAL A 420 -25.17 -0.13 -19.92
N CYS A 421 -24.13 -0.95 -20.12
CA CYS A 421 -23.37 -1.69 -19.12
C CYS A 421 -22.28 -0.82 -18.46
N LYS A 422 -22.15 -0.89 -17.12
CA LYS A 422 -21.23 -0.05 -16.32
C LYS A 422 -19.75 -0.15 -16.68
N TYR A 423 -19.29 -1.26 -17.27
CA TYR A 423 -17.87 -1.46 -17.57
C TYR A 423 -17.52 -1.23 -19.03
N CYS A 424 -18.31 -1.81 -19.94
CA CYS A 424 -17.95 -1.92 -21.34
C CYS A 424 -18.72 -0.97 -22.26
N GLU A 425 -19.63 -0.16 -21.69
CA GLU A 425 -20.57 0.73 -22.39
C GLU A 425 -21.46 0.05 -23.44
N SER A 426 -21.32 -1.27 -23.61
CA SER A 426 -22.20 -2.10 -24.42
C SER A 426 -23.53 -2.34 -23.68
N ILE A 427 -24.27 -3.33 -24.13
CA ILE A 427 -25.71 -3.23 -24.16
C ILE A 427 -26.32 -4.47 -23.44
N ILE A 428 -27.09 -4.23 -22.38
CA ILE A 428 -27.76 -5.21 -21.52
C ILE A 428 -29.12 -5.54 -22.11
N THR A 429 -29.21 -6.68 -22.80
CA THR A 429 -30.49 -7.27 -23.20
C THR A 429 -31.17 -7.91 -21.98
N ASP A 430 -32.42 -7.54 -21.70
CA ASP A 430 -33.18 -7.71 -20.44
C ASP A 430 -33.43 -9.16 -19.93
N GLN A 431 -32.41 -10.00 -19.76
CA GLN A 431 -32.56 -11.37 -19.23
C GLN A 431 -31.48 -11.82 -18.21
N SER A 432 -30.48 -11.00 -17.89
CA SER A 432 -29.52 -11.26 -16.80
C SER A 432 -29.98 -10.64 -15.48
N ASN A 433 -29.98 -11.43 -14.40
CA ASN A 433 -30.30 -10.97 -13.03
C ASN A 433 -29.21 -10.09 -12.38
N GLU A 434 -28.20 -9.66 -13.15
CA GLU A 434 -27.16 -8.72 -12.70
C GLU A 434 -27.53 -7.33 -13.26
N GLU A 435 -27.97 -6.41 -12.38
CA GLU A 435 -28.65 -5.16 -12.77
C GLU A 435 -27.76 -4.17 -13.57
N ASP A 436 -26.44 -4.39 -13.61
CA ASP A 436 -25.42 -3.43 -14.08
C ASP A 436 -24.50 -3.94 -15.22
N PHE A 437 -24.49 -5.25 -15.50
CA PHE A 437 -23.51 -5.89 -16.38
C PHE A 437 -24.16 -6.72 -17.49
N CYS A 438 -23.63 -6.64 -18.71
CA CYS A 438 -24.16 -7.38 -19.87
C CYS A 438 -23.69 -8.84 -19.96
N SER A 439 -22.75 -9.25 -19.10
CA SER A 439 -22.30 -10.64 -18.92
C SER A 439 -21.47 -10.80 -17.64
N ILE A 440 -21.44 -12.03 -17.13
CA ILE A 440 -20.54 -12.46 -16.04
C ILE A 440 -19.07 -12.15 -16.38
N ASP A 441 -18.67 -12.23 -17.65
CA ASP A 441 -17.30 -11.92 -18.07
C ASP A 441 -16.99 -10.41 -18.03
N CYS A 442 -17.99 -9.56 -18.29
CA CYS A 442 -17.85 -8.11 -18.06
C CYS A 442 -17.77 -7.78 -16.56
N LEU A 443 -18.53 -8.47 -15.70
CA LEU A 443 -18.39 -8.34 -14.25
C LEU A 443 -16.98 -8.77 -13.80
N LYS A 444 -16.48 -9.92 -14.25
CA LYS A 444 -15.12 -10.40 -13.95
C LYS A 444 -14.04 -9.41 -14.39
N LEU A 445 -14.09 -8.90 -15.62
CA LEU A 445 -13.11 -7.91 -16.10
C LEU A 445 -13.22 -6.57 -15.36
N TYR A 446 -14.43 -6.13 -15.00
CA TYR A 446 -14.61 -4.95 -14.16
C TYR A 446 -13.93 -5.14 -12.80
N THR A 447 -14.17 -6.27 -12.13
CA THR A 447 -13.52 -6.61 -10.86
C THR A 447 -11.99 -6.71 -11.01
N LYS A 448 -11.48 -7.34 -12.07
CA LYS A 448 -10.04 -7.38 -12.38
C LYS A 448 -9.45 -5.97 -12.56
N ALA A 449 -10.09 -5.12 -13.34
CA ALA A 449 -9.64 -3.75 -13.58
C ALA A 449 -9.64 -2.91 -12.30
N GLU A 450 -10.68 -3.01 -11.46
CA GLU A 450 -10.73 -2.31 -10.18
C GLU A 450 -9.67 -2.80 -9.19
N LYS A 451 -9.43 -4.12 -9.10
CA LYS A 451 -8.31 -4.67 -8.32
C LYS A 451 -6.96 -4.14 -8.79
N ILE A 452 -6.70 -4.16 -10.09
CA ILE A 452 -5.45 -3.63 -10.67
C ILE A 452 -5.31 -2.12 -10.38
N ARG A 453 -6.39 -1.33 -10.47
CA ARG A 453 -6.38 0.09 -10.08
C ARG A 453 -6.11 0.29 -8.59
N VAL A 454 -6.61 -0.57 -7.71
CA VAL A 454 -6.28 -0.53 -6.28
C VAL A 454 -4.79 -0.84 -6.05
N ALA A 455 -4.25 -1.87 -6.72
CA ALA A 455 -2.82 -2.21 -6.65
C ALA A 455 -1.93 -1.08 -7.19
N MET A 456 -2.26 -0.51 -8.35
CA MET A 456 -1.52 0.62 -8.94
C MET A 456 -1.51 1.84 -8.02
N ARG A 457 -2.67 2.20 -7.43
CA ARG A 457 -2.74 3.28 -6.43
C ARG A 457 -1.87 2.99 -5.21
N ARG A 458 -1.89 1.76 -4.69
CA ARG A 458 -1.00 1.32 -3.61
C ARG A 458 0.48 1.53 -3.99
N ILE A 459 0.90 1.05 -5.15
CA ILE A 459 2.28 1.21 -5.67
C ILE A 459 2.68 2.69 -5.79
N CYS A 460 1.76 3.57 -6.18
CA CYS A 460 1.99 5.01 -6.31
C CYS A 460 2.11 5.73 -4.96
N MET A 461 1.30 5.33 -3.97
CA MET A 461 1.24 5.96 -2.64
C MET A 461 2.27 5.40 -1.66
N ASP A 462 2.71 4.17 -1.84
CA ASP A 462 3.69 3.52 -0.96
C ASP A 462 5.02 4.30 -0.93
N ARG A 463 5.53 4.52 0.28
CA ARG A 463 6.81 5.20 0.57
C ARG A 463 7.76 4.29 1.36
N ALA A 464 7.43 3.01 1.49
CA ALA A 464 8.37 2.02 2.00
C ALA A 464 9.52 1.84 1.00
N LEU A 465 10.65 1.40 1.54
CA LEU A 465 11.86 1.15 0.77
C LEU A 465 12.22 -0.32 1.02
N TYR A 466 12.35 -1.08 -0.06
CA TYR A 466 12.45 -2.52 -0.06
C TYR A 466 13.89 -2.91 -0.42
N SER A 467 14.37 -4.01 0.18
CA SER A 467 15.73 -4.55 0.08
C SER A 467 16.85 -3.59 0.55
N LYS A 468 18.09 -4.12 0.59
CA LYS A 468 19.33 -3.36 0.83
C LYS A 468 19.57 -2.21 -0.17
N PHE A 469 18.82 -2.13 -1.28
CA PHE A 469 18.95 -1.10 -2.32
C PHE A 469 18.08 0.14 -2.13
N ASN A 470 17.20 0.16 -1.14
CA ASN A 470 16.28 1.27 -0.90
C ASN A 470 15.41 1.62 -2.13
N VAL A 471 14.79 0.63 -2.76
CA VAL A 471 13.88 0.83 -3.90
C VAL A 471 12.42 0.86 -3.44
N SER A 472 11.61 1.80 -3.93
CA SER A 472 10.16 1.84 -3.67
C SER A 472 9.38 0.95 -4.65
N LEU A 473 8.15 0.55 -4.31
CA LEU A 473 7.29 -0.26 -5.21
C LEU A 473 7.16 0.38 -6.60
N SER A 474 6.97 1.70 -6.66
CA SER A 474 6.91 2.45 -7.92
C SER A 474 8.19 2.27 -8.75
N ASN A 475 9.38 2.40 -8.13
CA ASN A 475 10.65 2.16 -8.83
C ASN A 475 10.75 0.70 -9.32
N ILE A 476 10.38 -0.28 -8.49
CA ILE A 476 10.37 -1.70 -8.89
C ILE A 476 9.48 -1.90 -10.14
N LEU A 477 8.26 -1.37 -10.15
CA LEU A 477 7.36 -1.42 -11.31
C LEU A 477 7.98 -0.76 -12.55
N LEU A 478 8.63 0.41 -12.42
CA LEU A 478 9.29 1.09 -13.53
C LEU A 478 10.47 0.29 -14.11
N LYS A 479 11.23 -0.40 -13.25
CA LYS A 479 12.34 -1.28 -13.66
C LYS A 479 11.83 -2.55 -14.34
N VAL A 480 10.81 -3.19 -13.77
CA VAL A 480 10.13 -4.36 -14.35
C VAL A 480 9.55 -4.01 -15.72
N TYR A 481 8.79 -2.92 -15.83
CA TYR A 481 8.24 -2.48 -17.11
C TYR A 481 9.34 -2.10 -18.12
N THR A 482 10.42 -1.47 -17.66
CA THR A 482 11.64 -1.22 -18.46
C THR A 482 12.26 -2.51 -19.00
N TYR A 483 12.28 -3.59 -18.21
CA TYR A 483 12.78 -4.90 -18.65
C TYR A 483 11.86 -5.53 -19.71
N ILE A 484 10.54 -5.46 -19.51
CA ILE A 484 9.52 -6.00 -20.43
C ILE A 484 9.64 -5.36 -21.83
N ILE A 485 9.72 -4.02 -21.91
CA ILE A 485 9.77 -3.34 -23.22
C ILE A 485 11.11 -3.49 -23.96
N LYS A 486 12.19 -3.85 -23.26
CA LYS A 486 13.52 -4.10 -23.85
C LYS A 486 13.60 -5.45 -24.57
N GLN A 487 12.62 -6.32 -24.38
CA GLN A 487 12.56 -7.60 -25.09
C GLN A 487 12.29 -7.36 -26.57
N GLU A 488 13.20 -7.85 -27.40
CA GLU A 488 13.12 -7.76 -28.86
C GLU A 488 12.03 -8.69 -29.42
N ASP A 489 11.89 -9.90 -28.84
CA ASP A 489 10.82 -10.84 -29.18
C ASP A 489 9.49 -10.37 -28.57
N GLU A 490 8.46 -10.32 -29.43
CA GLU A 490 7.11 -9.93 -29.06
C GLU A 490 6.42 -10.97 -28.16
N THR A 491 6.80 -12.25 -28.25
CA THR A 491 6.13 -13.36 -27.55
C THR A 491 6.40 -13.33 -26.04
N PRO A 492 7.67 -13.30 -25.55
CA PRO A 492 7.97 -13.13 -24.13
C PRO A 492 7.44 -11.80 -23.59
N ARG A 493 7.51 -10.73 -24.39
CA ARG A 493 7.01 -9.41 -24.01
C ARG A 493 5.51 -9.42 -23.72
N LYS A 494 4.71 -10.04 -24.60
CA LYS A 494 3.25 -10.18 -24.41
C LYS A 494 2.92 -11.04 -23.19
N GLU A 495 3.62 -12.16 -22.97
CA GLU A 495 3.35 -13.00 -21.81
C GLU A 495 3.72 -12.28 -20.49
N MET A 496 4.82 -11.54 -20.44
CA MET A 496 5.13 -10.70 -19.27
C MET A 496 4.11 -9.57 -19.06
N GLN A 497 3.57 -8.96 -20.11
CA GLN A 497 2.50 -7.95 -19.99
C GLN A 497 1.20 -8.56 -19.44
N LYS A 498 0.84 -9.76 -19.89
CA LYS A 498 -0.29 -10.53 -19.35
C LYS A 498 -0.07 -10.87 -17.88
N ARG A 499 1.09 -11.44 -17.55
CA ARG A 499 1.47 -11.79 -16.17
C ARG A 499 1.54 -10.58 -15.24
N MET A 500 1.98 -9.42 -15.74
CA MET A 500 1.91 -8.16 -14.99
C MET A 500 0.47 -7.83 -14.57
N CYS A 501 -0.52 -8.02 -15.45
CA CYS A 501 -1.91 -7.78 -15.10
C CYS A 501 -2.47 -8.84 -14.12
N GLU A 502 -2.04 -10.10 -14.24
CA GLU A 502 -2.40 -11.19 -13.31
C GLU A 502 -1.83 -10.90 -11.90
N GLU A 503 -0.54 -10.60 -11.79
CA GLU A 503 0.12 -10.24 -10.53
C GLU A 503 -0.46 -8.97 -9.89
N LEU A 504 -0.75 -7.93 -10.68
CA LEU A 504 -1.41 -6.71 -10.18
C LEU A 504 -2.85 -6.95 -9.73
N GLU A 505 -3.57 -7.92 -10.32
CA GLU A 505 -4.89 -8.33 -9.83
C GLU A 505 -4.76 -9.00 -8.46
N GLU A 506 -3.85 -9.97 -8.32
CA GLU A 506 -3.66 -10.71 -7.07
C GLU A 506 -3.10 -9.83 -5.93
N MET A 507 -2.19 -8.89 -6.24
CA MET A 507 -1.67 -7.89 -5.30
C MET A 507 -2.74 -7.09 -4.57
N SER A 508 -3.94 -6.89 -5.16
CA SER A 508 -4.99 -6.07 -4.57
C SER A 508 -5.43 -6.50 -3.16
N GLY A 509 -5.16 -7.77 -2.79
CA GLY A 509 -5.40 -8.34 -1.47
C GLY A 509 -4.15 -8.96 -0.82
N THR A 510 -2.96 -8.35 -0.97
CA THR A 510 -1.72 -8.78 -0.26
C THR A 510 -1.08 -7.66 0.56
N CYS A 511 -0.21 -8.02 1.50
CA CYS A 511 0.65 -7.09 2.25
C CYS A 511 1.69 -6.37 1.36
N SER A 512 2.29 -5.29 1.85
CA SER A 512 3.22 -4.44 1.08
C SER A 512 4.52 -5.14 0.67
N SER A 513 5.05 -6.07 1.48
CA SER A 513 6.17 -6.95 1.11
C SER A 513 5.79 -7.88 -0.07
N GLY A 514 4.56 -8.40 -0.07
CA GLY A 514 3.98 -9.20 -1.14
C GLY A 514 3.96 -8.47 -2.50
N PHE A 515 3.74 -7.16 -2.53
CA PHE A 515 3.82 -6.36 -3.76
C PHE A 515 5.22 -6.41 -4.39
N ALA A 516 6.28 -6.26 -3.60
CA ALA A 516 7.65 -6.29 -4.11
C ALA A 516 8.00 -7.67 -4.71
N ALA A 517 7.64 -8.74 -4.01
CA ALA A 517 7.84 -10.12 -4.48
C ALA A 517 7.05 -10.42 -5.76
N ARG A 518 5.77 -10.04 -5.81
CA ARG A 518 4.91 -10.25 -6.99
C ARG A 518 5.33 -9.41 -8.20
N LEU A 519 5.77 -8.17 -8.01
CA LEU A 519 6.31 -7.33 -9.08
C LEU A 519 7.55 -7.97 -9.70
N VAL A 520 8.43 -8.54 -8.88
CA VAL A 520 9.59 -9.30 -9.33
C VAL A 520 9.19 -10.61 -10.01
N ASN A 521 8.11 -11.27 -9.57
CA ASN A 521 7.63 -12.52 -10.17
C ASN A 521 7.18 -12.36 -11.63
N ILE A 522 6.78 -11.16 -12.06
CA ILE A 522 6.39 -10.85 -13.45
C ILE A 522 7.48 -11.28 -14.45
N ILE A 523 8.76 -11.09 -14.11
CA ILE A 523 9.91 -11.41 -14.97
C ILE A 523 10.57 -12.76 -14.64
N SER A 524 10.07 -13.47 -13.63
CA SER A 524 10.52 -14.80 -13.24
C SER A 524 10.18 -15.83 -14.32
N GLY A 525 11.17 -16.57 -14.83
CA GLY A 525 11.01 -17.47 -15.99
C GLY A 525 11.47 -16.87 -17.31
N PHE A 526 11.90 -15.61 -17.34
CA PHE A 526 12.36 -14.92 -18.55
C PHE A 526 13.86 -14.58 -18.44
N GLY A 527 14.67 -15.18 -19.31
CA GLY A 527 16.13 -15.11 -19.23
C GLY A 527 16.69 -15.92 -18.05
N ASP A 528 17.78 -15.45 -17.45
CA ASP A 528 18.44 -16.12 -16.32
C ASP A 528 17.71 -15.92 -14.97
N TYR A 529 16.65 -15.10 -14.94
CA TYR A 529 15.92 -14.69 -13.74
C TYR A 529 14.77 -15.64 -13.47
N ASN A 530 14.95 -16.47 -12.44
CA ASN A 530 13.88 -17.25 -11.82
C ASN A 530 13.88 -16.86 -10.35
N ILE A 531 12.71 -16.58 -9.77
CA ILE A 531 12.56 -16.61 -8.31
C ILE A 531 12.83 -18.05 -7.88
N ARG A 532 13.97 -18.28 -7.23
CA ARG A 532 14.39 -19.60 -6.79
C ARG A 532 13.87 -19.82 -5.38
N ILE A 533 12.71 -20.47 -5.26
CA ILE A 533 12.42 -21.24 -4.06
C ILE A 533 13.55 -22.27 -3.94
N SER A 534 14.23 -22.35 -2.80
CA SER A 534 15.35 -23.29 -2.70
C SER A 534 14.87 -24.74 -2.83
N TYR A 535 15.72 -25.63 -3.33
CA TYR A 535 15.35 -27.05 -3.47
C TYR A 535 14.96 -27.67 -2.13
N GLU A 536 15.53 -27.19 -1.03
CA GLU A 536 15.13 -27.55 0.33
C GLU A 536 13.64 -27.25 0.59
N ASP A 537 13.18 -26.03 0.30
CA ASP A 537 11.79 -25.63 0.55
C ASP A 537 10.84 -26.22 -0.51
N GLN A 538 11.31 -26.48 -1.74
CA GLN A 538 10.56 -27.25 -2.74
C GLN A 538 10.35 -28.71 -2.31
N ILE A 539 11.38 -29.37 -1.76
CA ILE A 539 11.29 -30.72 -1.21
C ILE A 539 10.32 -30.75 -0.02
N VAL A 540 10.40 -29.77 0.88
CA VAL A 540 9.43 -29.60 1.98
C VAL A 540 8.00 -29.47 1.44
N ALA A 541 7.76 -28.56 0.51
CA ALA A 541 6.43 -28.35 -0.06
C ALA A 541 5.87 -29.57 -0.79
N ASN A 542 6.69 -30.23 -1.62
CA ASN A 542 6.27 -31.42 -2.36
C ASN A 542 6.01 -32.61 -1.41
N PHE A 543 6.81 -32.76 -0.35
CA PHE A 543 6.59 -33.75 0.70
C PHE A 543 5.23 -33.56 1.38
N PHE A 544 4.93 -32.33 1.84
CA PHE A 544 3.63 -31.98 2.43
C PHE A 544 2.48 -32.24 1.45
N GLY A 545 2.61 -31.79 0.20
CA GLY A 545 1.59 -31.95 -0.83
C GLY A 545 1.25 -33.43 -1.10
N ARG A 546 2.27 -34.30 -1.19
CA ARG A 546 2.11 -35.74 -1.42
C ARG A 546 1.53 -36.45 -0.21
N LEU A 547 2.03 -36.17 0.99
CA LEU A 547 1.53 -36.77 2.22
C LEU A 547 0.06 -36.40 2.46
N ASN A 548 -0.32 -35.13 2.26
CA ASN A 548 -1.71 -34.66 2.33
C ASN A 548 -2.59 -35.18 1.18
N ALA A 549 -2.02 -35.48 0.01
CA ALA A 549 -2.74 -36.18 -1.06
C ALA A 549 -3.03 -37.64 -0.67
N LEU A 550 -2.05 -38.36 -0.14
CA LEU A 550 -2.21 -39.75 0.31
C LEU A 550 -3.16 -39.89 1.50
N ALA A 551 -3.18 -38.94 2.43
CA ALA A 551 -4.14 -38.92 3.53
C ALA A 551 -5.60 -38.89 3.03
N ARG A 552 -5.88 -38.10 1.98
CA ARG A 552 -7.20 -38.05 1.32
C ARG A 552 -7.56 -39.32 0.55
N LYS A 553 -6.57 -40.18 0.25
CA LYS A 553 -6.77 -41.45 -0.46
C LYS A 553 -6.95 -42.67 0.44
N ILE A 554 -6.85 -42.52 1.76
CA ILE A 554 -6.96 -43.63 2.71
C ILE A 554 -8.25 -44.45 2.50
N THR A 555 -9.35 -43.77 2.14
CA THR A 555 -10.68 -44.37 1.93
C THR A 555 -10.91 -44.92 0.51
N GLU A 556 -9.99 -44.70 -0.44
CA GLU A 556 -10.11 -45.26 -1.81
C GLU A 556 -10.05 -46.80 -1.79
N LYS A 557 -10.65 -47.47 -2.79
CA LYS A 557 -10.83 -48.93 -2.79
C LYS A 557 -9.52 -49.71 -2.96
N ASP A 558 -8.54 -49.10 -3.60
CA ASP A 558 -7.18 -49.59 -3.84
C ASP A 558 -6.18 -49.21 -2.73
N SER A 559 -6.63 -48.47 -1.71
CA SER A 559 -5.85 -48.07 -0.54
C SER A 559 -5.05 -49.22 0.07
N VAL A 560 -3.78 -48.97 0.37
CA VAL A 560 -2.86 -49.92 1.01
C VAL A 560 -3.36 -50.43 2.36
N PHE A 561 -4.22 -49.65 3.02
CA PHE A 561 -4.86 -49.99 4.30
C PHE A 561 -6.01 -50.99 4.18
N ARG A 562 -6.57 -51.18 2.98
CA ARG A 562 -7.56 -52.24 2.69
C ARG A 562 -6.92 -53.59 2.35
N ASN A 563 -5.62 -53.63 2.07
CA ASN A 563 -4.90 -54.84 1.66
C ASN A 563 -3.67 -55.13 2.54
N LYS A 564 -2.51 -54.54 2.23
CA LYS A 564 -1.19 -54.82 2.82
C LYS A 564 -1.07 -54.41 4.28
N ARG A 565 -1.83 -53.39 4.71
CA ARG A 565 -1.84 -52.83 6.08
C ARG A 565 -3.14 -53.10 6.84
N LEU A 566 -4.00 -53.99 6.34
CA LEU A 566 -5.30 -54.25 6.96
C LEU A 566 -5.19 -54.87 8.36
N GLU A 567 -4.27 -55.81 8.57
CA GLU A 567 -4.06 -56.43 9.90
C GLU A 567 -3.62 -55.36 10.93
N ASP A 568 -2.65 -54.49 10.57
CA ASP A 568 -2.16 -53.38 11.40
C ASP A 568 -3.28 -52.38 11.75
N LEU A 569 -4.12 -52.03 10.77
CA LEU A 569 -5.22 -51.07 10.93
C LEU A 569 -6.33 -51.61 11.85
N VAL A 570 -6.74 -52.86 11.67
CA VAL A 570 -7.80 -53.47 12.50
C VAL A 570 -7.31 -53.71 13.93
N GLU A 571 -6.04 -54.10 14.12
CA GLU A 571 -5.44 -54.15 15.45
C GLU A 571 -5.45 -52.77 16.14
N LEU A 572 -5.10 -51.71 15.41
CA LEU A 572 -5.10 -50.35 15.96
C LEU A 572 -6.52 -49.87 16.29
N TRP A 573 -7.51 -50.21 15.47
CA TRP A 573 -8.93 -49.93 15.70
C TRP A 573 -9.49 -50.66 16.94
N LEU A 574 -9.22 -51.97 17.08
CA LEU A 574 -9.63 -52.78 18.25
C LEU A 574 -8.97 -52.34 19.56
N ASN A 575 -7.85 -51.63 19.49
CA ASN A 575 -7.12 -51.12 20.66
C ASN A 575 -7.53 -49.70 21.09
N ARG A 576 -8.58 -49.11 20.49
CA ARG A 576 -9.17 -47.85 20.94
C ARG A 576 -10.06 -48.07 22.18
N GLU A 577 -10.25 -47.02 22.99
CA GLU A 577 -10.96 -47.10 24.28
C GLU A 577 -12.46 -47.41 24.13
N ASP A 578 -13.08 -46.89 23.08
CA ASP A 578 -14.47 -47.17 22.65
C ASP A 578 -14.69 -48.62 22.20
N ASN A 579 -13.66 -49.27 21.65
CA ASN A 579 -13.74 -50.63 21.10
C ASN A 579 -13.32 -51.75 22.08
N VAL A 580 -13.02 -51.41 23.35
CA VAL A 580 -12.56 -52.36 24.37
C VAL A 580 -13.58 -53.49 24.62
N GLU A 581 -14.88 -53.18 24.68
CA GLU A 581 -15.92 -54.20 24.89
C GLU A 581 -15.99 -55.20 23.72
N GLN A 582 -15.86 -54.71 22.49
CA GLN A 582 -15.86 -55.56 21.30
C GLN A 582 -14.61 -56.45 21.25
N LYS A 583 -13.45 -55.90 21.61
CA LYS A 583 -12.21 -56.67 21.75
C LYS A 583 -12.32 -57.75 22.83
N MET A 584 -12.85 -57.43 24.01
CA MET A 584 -13.09 -58.41 25.08
C MET A 584 -14.06 -59.51 24.65
N SER A 585 -15.12 -59.17 23.92
CA SER A 585 -16.06 -60.15 23.36
C SER A 585 -15.37 -61.15 22.42
N ILE A 586 -14.41 -60.67 21.61
CA ILE A 586 -13.61 -61.50 20.69
C ILE A 586 -12.58 -62.34 21.45
N GLU A 587 -11.90 -61.77 22.44
CA GLU A 587 -10.97 -62.51 23.33
C GLU A 587 -11.69 -63.67 24.03
N ASN A 588 -12.90 -63.44 24.55
CA ASN A 588 -13.74 -64.46 25.21
C ASN A 588 -14.24 -65.55 24.24
N LYS A 589 -14.54 -65.21 22.98
CA LYS A 589 -14.89 -66.19 21.94
C LYS A 589 -13.71 -67.12 21.62
N LEU A 590 -12.49 -66.57 21.56
CA LEU A 590 -11.28 -67.31 21.21
C LEU A 590 -10.70 -68.11 22.39
N ASN A 591 -10.92 -67.69 23.63
CA ASN A 591 -10.53 -68.42 24.84
C ASN A 591 -11.70 -68.58 25.84
N PRO A 592 -12.69 -69.45 25.53
CA PRO A 592 -13.92 -69.59 26.34
C PRO A 592 -13.76 -70.36 27.65
N SER A 593 -12.57 -70.92 27.96
CA SER A 593 -12.35 -71.73 29.17
C SER A 593 -11.94 -70.93 30.41
N GLU A 594 -11.77 -69.61 30.29
CA GLU A 594 -11.12 -68.73 31.30
C GLU A 594 -9.72 -69.22 31.75
N GLU A 595 -9.09 -70.18 31.05
CA GLU A 595 -7.74 -70.62 31.35
C GLU A 595 -6.75 -69.49 31.01
N ILE A 596 -6.27 -68.84 32.07
CA ILE A 596 -5.50 -67.58 32.08
C ILE A 596 -4.21 -67.64 31.23
N GLU A 597 -3.72 -68.83 30.89
CA GLU A 597 -2.36 -69.05 30.39
C GLU A 597 -2.10 -68.62 28.94
N LYS A 598 -3.13 -68.36 28.11
CA LYS A 598 -2.93 -67.95 26.70
C LYS A 598 -3.87 -66.83 26.26
N LYS A 599 -3.34 -65.61 26.18
CA LYS A 599 -3.97 -64.52 25.42
C LYS A 599 -3.94 -64.85 23.91
N PRO A 600 -5.02 -64.62 23.16
CA PRO A 600 -5.01 -64.70 21.70
C PRO A 600 -3.96 -63.77 21.10
N LYS A 601 -3.38 -64.17 19.96
CA LYS A 601 -2.48 -63.29 19.19
C LYS A 601 -3.31 -62.23 18.46
N SER A 602 -2.74 -61.03 18.25
CA SER A 602 -3.43 -59.94 17.52
C SER A 602 -4.02 -60.40 16.19
N ARG A 603 -3.30 -61.25 15.45
CA ARG A 603 -3.77 -61.82 14.18
C ARG A 603 -5.02 -62.70 14.33
N GLU A 604 -5.15 -63.44 15.42
CA GLU A 604 -6.32 -64.26 15.73
C GLU A 604 -7.53 -63.36 16.06
N LEU A 605 -7.31 -62.26 16.80
CA LEU A 605 -8.33 -61.22 17.05
C LEU A 605 -8.82 -60.56 15.76
N VAL A 606 -7.91 -60.20 14.85
CA VAL A 606 -8.26 -59.60 13.55
C VAL A 606 -9.05 -60.57 12.68
N ILE A 607 -8.66 -61.86 12.64
CA ILE A 607 -9.38 -62.89 11.87
C ILE A 607 -10.80 -63.09 12.41
N GLU A 608 -10.97 -63.17 13.74
CA GLU A 608 -12.30 -63.33 14.36
C GLU A 608 -13.15 -62.06 14.28
N PHE A 609 -12.55 -60.87 14.36
CA PHE A 609 -13.27 -59.61 14.10
C PHE A 609 -13.85 -59.59 12.68
N LEU A 610 -13.07 -60.02 11.68
CA LEU A 610 -13.44 -60.02 10.27
C LEU A 610 -14.18 -61.29 9.80
N SER A 611 -14.62 -62.17 10.72
CA SER A 611 -15.32 -63.42 10.37
C SER A 611 -16.75 -63.19 9.84
N GLU A 612 -17.44 -62.18 10.38
CA GLU A 612 -18.80 -61.77 10.03
C GLU A 612 -18.80 -60.33 9.49
N ASN A 613 -19.64 -60.02 8.49
CA ASN A 613 -19.76 -58.69 7.86
C ASN A 613 -18.41 -58.04 7.47
N ARG A 614 -17.51 -58.86 6.91
CA ARG A 614 -16.11 -58.48 6.61
C ARG A 614 -15.98 -57.13 5.92
N ASP A 615 -16.66 -56.93 4.79
CA ASP A 615 -16.47 -55.73 3.97
C ASP A 615 -17.00 -54.46 4.64
N GLU A 616 -18.10 -54.56 5.39
CA GLU A 616 -18.67 -53.47 6.19
C GLU A 616 -17.74 -53.06 7.34
N LYS A 617 -17.16 -54.04 8.06
CA LYS A 617 -16.16 -53.78 9.11
C LYS A 617 -14.87 -53.19 8.55
N ILE A 618 -14.40 -53.66 7.39
CA ILE A 618 -13.23 -53.06 6.72
C ILE A 618 -13.53 -51.61 6.34
N GLU A 619 -14.72 -51.31 5.80
CA GLU A 619 -15.11 -49.93 5.48
C GLU A 619 -15.12 -49.05 6.74
N GLN A 620 -15.78 -49.49 7.81
CA GLN A 620 -15.84 -48.76 9.08
C GLN A 620 -14.44 -48.45 9.63
N CYS A 621 -13.58 -49.46 9.77
CA CYS A 621 -12.24 -49.25 10.31
C CYS A 621 -11.37 -48.34 9.42
N VAL A 622 -11.58 -48.34 8.10
CA VAL A 622 -10.85 -47.47 7.16
C VAL A 622 -11.33 -46.02 7.22
N GLN A 623 -12.64 -45.77 7.36
CA GLN A 623 -13.19 -44.43 7.58
C GLN A 623 -12.69 -43.85 8.91
N ASP A 624 -12.82 -44.63 9.99
CA ASP A 624 -12.39 -44.24 11.34
C ASP A 624 -10.87 -44.00 11.44
N PHE A 625 -10.08 -44.74 10.66
CA PHE A 625 -8.63 -44.53 10.54
C PHE A 625 -8.33 -43.25 9.75
N ALA A 626 -9.01 -42.98 8.63
CA ALA A 626 -8.83 -41.78 7.83
C ALA A 626 -9.13 -40.50 8.63
N GLU A 627 -10.26 -40.47 9.34
CA GLU A 627 -10.62 -39.35 10.23
C GLU A 627 -9.57 -39.16 11.34
N SER A 628 -9.14 -40.26 11.97
CA SER A 628 -8.13 -40.19 13.03
C SER A 628 -6.76 -39.74 12.53
N VAL A 629 -6.34 -40.13 11.32
CA VAL A 629 -5.10 -39.63 10.71
C VAL A 629 -5.18 -38.11 10.51
N LEU A 630 -6.29 -37.59 9.97
CA LEU A 630 -6.47 -36.16 9.76
C LEU A 630 -6.49 -35.36 11.08
N ASN A 631 -7.13 -35.91 12.13
CA ASN A 631 -7.12 -35.30 13.46
C ASN A 631 -5.71 -35.32 14.09
N GLU A 632 -5.02 -36.46 14.04
CA GLU A 632 -3.67 -36.64 14.61
C GLU A 632 -2.56 -35.88 13.86
N MET A 633 -2.78 -35.51 12.60
CA MET A 633 -1.91 -34.60 11.84
C MET A 633 -1.82 -33.20 12.47
N SER A 634 -2.83 -32.78 13.24
CA SER A 634 -2.84 -31.49 13.97
C SER A 634 -2.16 -31.55 15.35
N ILE A 635 -1.84 -32.75 15.84
CA ILE A 635 -1.23 -32.95 17.17
C ILE A 635 0.30 -32.81 17.07
N THR A 636 0.91 -32.12 18.03
CA THR A 636 2.37 -31.89 18.08
C THR A 636 3.17 -33.18 18.30
N SER A 637 4.35 -33.31 17.69
CA SER A 637 5.26 -34.46 17.82
C SER A 637 5.52 -34.93 19.25
N SER A 638 5.64 -33.98 20.19
CA SER A 638 5.85 -34.20 21.63
C SER A 638 4.83 -35.13 22.27
N LYS A 639 3.65 -35.27 21.65
CA LYS A 639 2.58 -36.17 22.05
C LYS A 639 2.47 -37.42 21.15
N TYR A 640 3.60 -38.01 20.78
CA TYR A 640 3.67 -39.17 19.87
C TYR A 640 2.70 -40.32 20.22
N TYR A 641 2.37 -40.51 21.51
CA TYR A 641 1.45 -41.56 21.98
C TYR A 641 -0.03 -41.31 21.62
N GLU A 642 -0.39 -40.05 21.33
CA GLU A 642 -1.69 -39.63 20.79
C GLU A 642 -1.73 -39.73 19.25
N ARG A 643 -0.57 -39.90 18.58
CA ARG A 643 -0.43 -39.91 17.10
C ARG A 643 -0.26 -41.33 16.52
N ARG A 644 -1.07 -42.28 16.98
CA ARG A 644 -0.94 -43.71 16.62
C ARG A 644 -1.41 -44.03 15.20
N ASN A 645 -2.57 -43.52 14.81
CA ASN A 645 -3.13 -43.71 13.47
C ASN A 645 -2.20 -43.04 12.42
N PHE A 646 -1.81 -41.78 12.66
CA PHE A 646 -0.84 -41.04 11.87
C PHE A 646 0.52 -41.75 11.82
N GLY A 647 1.02 -42.28 12.93
CA GLY A 647 2.28 -43.03 12.95
C GLY A 647 2.27 -44.31 12.10
N LEU A 648 1.12 -44.99 11.96
CA LEU A 648 0.96 -46.11 11.01
C LEU A 648 0.90 -45.61 9.56
N PHE A 649 0.14 -44.53 9.31
CA PHE A 649 0.01 -43.90 8.01
C PHE A 649 1.36 -43.40 7.46
N PHE A 650 2.06 -42.58 8.25
CA PHE A 650 3.35 -41.97 7.91
C PHE A 650 4.41 -43.01 7.55
N ARG A 651 4.62 -44.02 8.43
CA ARG A 651 5.58 -45.12 8.18
C ARG A 651 5.22 -45.99 6.98
N THR A 652 3.98 -45.95 6.51
CA THR A 652 3.55 -46.68 5.31
C THR A 652 3.90 -45.94 4.02
N HIS A 653 3.97 -44.61 4.04
CA HIS A 653 4.15 -43.80 2.83
C HIS A 653 5.46 -43.01 2.74
N VAL A 654 6.15 -42.72 3.86
CA VAL A 654 7.33 -41.85 3.88
C VAL A 654 8.49 -42.38 3.00
N SER A 655 8.66 -43.71 2.90
CA SER A 655 9.70 -44.30 2.04
C SER A 655 9.39 -44.09 0.56
N ASP A 656 8.15 -44.36 0.15
CA ASP A 656 7.69 -44.21 -1.23
C ASP A 656 7.82 -42.75 -1.69
N ILE A 657 7.38 -41.79 -0.85
CA ILE A 657 7.53 -40.35 -1.12
C ILE A 657 9.02 -39.95 -1.19
N ARG A 658 9.88 -40.50 -0.31
CA ARG A 658 11.33 -40.23 -0.34
C ARG A 658 11.96 -40.72 -1.63
N GLU A 659 11.63 -41.92 -2.09
CA GLU A 659 12.16 -42.50 -3.33
C GLU A 659 11.70 -41.72 -4.56
N GLU A 660 10.42 -41.35 -4.62
CA GLU A 660 9.84 -40.55 -5.69
C GLU A 660 10.51 -39.15 -5.78
N LEU A 661 10.59 -38.42 -4.66
CA LEU A 661 11.26 -37.12 -4.62
C LEU A 661 12.77 -37.23 -4.89
N SER A 662 13.45 -38.26 -4.38
CA SER A 662 14.87 -38.47 -4.66
C SER A 662 15.08 -38.67 -6.17
N GLY A 663 14.19 -39.44 -6.83
CA GLY A 663 14.23 -39.66 -8.27
C GLY A 663 14.04 -38.40 -9.12
N GLU A 664 13.23 -37.45 -8.65
CA GLU A 664 12.99 -36.16 -9.31
C GLU A 664 14.14 -35.16 -9.11
N PHE A 665 14.73 -35.12 -7.91
CA PHE A 665 15.72 -34.12 -7.52
C PHE A 665 17.19 -34.57 -7.74
N LYS A 666 17.44 -35.84 -8.05
CA LYS A 666 18.79 -36.45 -8.24
C LYS A 666 19.74 -35.70 -9.19
N ASP A 667 19.20 -35.06 -10.22
CA ASP A 667 19.97 -34.39 -11.27
C ASP A 667 20.27 -32.91 -10.92
N ILE A 668 19.76 -32.45 -9.77
CA ILE A 668 19.69 -31.03 -9.36
C ILE A 668 20.37 -30.80 -8.00
N VAL A 669 20.25 -31.75 -7.07
CA VAL A 669 20.91 -31.71 -5.74
C VAL A 669 21.65 -33.01 -5.47
N THR A 670 22.72 -32.95 -4.67
CA THR A 670 23.41 -34.16 -4.22
C THR A 670 22.55 -34.97 -3.25
N THR A 671 22.80 -36.28 -3.15
CA THR A 671 22.09 -37.17 -2.21
C THR A 671 22.15 -36.65 -0.76
N SER A 672 23.26 -36.06 -0.35
CA SER A 672 23.44 -35.50 0.99
C SER A 672 22.60 -34.24 1.23
N GLU A 673 22.48 -33.35 0.24
CA GLU A 673 21.62 -32.17 0.31
C GLU A 673 20.14 -32.58 0.29
N PHE A 674 19.77 -33.55 -0.55
CA PHE A 674 18.43 -34.13 -0.58
C PHE A 674 18.05 -34.74 0.76
N ASP A 675 18.90 -35.58 1.36
CA ASP A 675 18.61 -36.21 2.65
C ASP A 675 18.53 -35.19 3.79
N LEU A 676 19.30 -34.11 3.75
CA LEU A 676 19.21 -33.01 4.72
C LEU A 676 17.87 -32.26 4.57
N ALA A 677 17.51 -31.90 3.33
CA ALA A 677 16.23 -31.25 3.01
C ALA A 677 15.02 -32.11 3.37
N PHE A 678 15.07 -33.41 3.08
CA PHE A 678 14.00 -34.35 3.39
C PHE A 678 13.84 -34.57 4.89
N ARG A 679 14.96 -34.64 5.66
CA ARG A 679 14.89 -34.64 7.13
C ARG A 679 14.25 -33.36 7.67
N LYS A 680 14.58 -32.19 7.12
CA LYS A 680 13.91 -30.94 7.50
C LYS A 680 12.42 -30.97 7.13
N ALA A 681 12.04 -31.51 5.98
CA ALA A 681 10.64 -31.70 5.60
C ALA A 681 9.87 -32.50 6.66
N ILE A 682 10.46 -33.59 7.17
CA ILE A 682 9.89 -34.35 8.29
C ILE A 682 9.82 -33.49 9.58
N MET A 683 10.91 -32.85 10.00
CA MET A 683 10.95 -32.03 11.22
C MET A 683 9.98 -30.84 11.22
N VAL A 684 9.77 -30.22 10.05
CA VAL A 684 8.79 -29.13 9.86
C VAL A 684 7.37 -29.69 9.87
N TYR A 685 7.12 -30.85 9.26
CA TYR A 685 5.80 -31.51 9.28
C TYR A 685 5.40 -31.97 10.69
N ASP A 686 6.36 -32.44 11.50
CA ASP A 686 6.14 -32.85 12.88
C ASP A 686 6.01 -31.68 13.88
N GLY A 687 6.22 -30.44 13.42
CA GLY A 687 5.97 -29.22 14.20
C GLY A 687 7.13 -28.76 15.10
N GLU A 688 8.32 -29.36 14.98
CA GLU A 688 9.49 -28.98 15.80
C GLU A 688 10.33 -27.84 15.20
N GLY A 689 10.16 -27.56 13.91
CA GLY A 689 10.95 -26.55 13.18
C GLY A 689 10.75 -25.09 13.64
N GLY A 690 9.68 -24.79 14.39
CA GLY A 690 9.22 -23.42 14.61
C GLY A 690 9.91 -22.60 15.72
N SER A 691 10.90 -23.11 16.46
CA SER A 691 11.46 -22.33 17.59
C SER A 691 12.95 -22.52 17.96
N LYS A 692 13.63 -23.65 17.68
CA LYS A 692 15.02 -23.87 18.14
C LYS A 692 15.89 -24.74 17.22
N MET A 693 16.18 -24.31 15.99
CA MET A 693 17.23 -24.93 15.17
C MET A 693 18.63 -24.33 15.37
N TYR A 694 19.21 -24.45 16.57
CA TYR A 694 20.67 -24.53 16.76
C TYR A 694 21.00 -25.27 18.07
N LYS A 695 21.95 -26.21 18.00
CA LYS A 695 22.42 -27.12 19.07
C LYS A 695 21.44 -28.25 19.45
N HIS A 696 21.48 -29.36 18.71
CA HIS A 696 21.96 -30.65 19.21
C HIS A 696 21.90 -31.70 18.09
N SER A 697 23.05 -32.02 17.49
CA SER A 697 23.26 -33.35 16.92
C SER A 697 23.36 -34.35 18.08
N ASP A 698 22.68 -35.50 17.95
CA ASP A 698 22.86 -36.78 18.68
C ASP A 698 21.56 -37.46 19.18
N VAL A 699 20.45 -37.40 18.41
CA VAL A 699 19.26 -38.26 18.66
C VAL A 699 18.60 -38.77 17.36
N PHE A 700 19.34 -39.46 16.48
CA PHE A 700 18.72 -40.24 15.39
C PHE A 700 19.58 -41.46 14.99
N THR A 701 19.57 -42.48 15.87
CA THR A 701 20.15 -43.82 15.62
C THR A 701 19.19 -44.92 16.09
N CYS A 702 17.90 -44.82 15.73
CA CYS A 702 16.92 -45.91 15.80
C CYS A 702 15.65 -45.54 14.99
N PHE A 703 15.76 -45.58 13.65
CA PHE A 703 14.64 -45.67 12.71
C PHE A 703 15.09 -46.50 11.49
#